data_AF-A0AAX3K6C1-F1
#
_entry.id   AF-A0AAX3K6C1-F1
#
_cell.length_a   1.000
_cell.length_b   1.000
_cell.length_c   1.000
_cell.angle_alpha   90.00
_cell.angle_beta   90.00
_cell.angle_gamma   90.00
#
_symmetry.space_group_name_H-M   'P 1'
#
loop_
_entity.id
_entity.type
_entity.pdbx_description
1 polymer ?
#
loop_
_entity_poly.entity_id
_entity_poly.type
_entity_poly.pdbx_seq_one_letter_code
_entity_poly.pdbx_strand_id
1 'polypeptide(L)'
;MKKKISAIVLSLSMCLIPISQMQVLNAKTEAKEQKEEISFKFIKSGFGLDDKYEIMPKDKLKEISKIFVNNDEYERKNYKVAVFGKAFFVDLSNNYLYLGQYLKDNEVIKIEFKDNSSISFKKVGNDFIKVEEKNNETPSTPSENPNNNEQKEFSLKAINELSFENKYSFEPKDKIGKIKQIFLNNKEYRKTSSKAAVFGENYFIDEANKVLYLGQKVPDGHIVKFVFDDNSSVSFERKGKEFVKKESNYSKKYHLRIVGSFEAAIIGQQKYDAVSSATGGGVNSNKNSNVKLQIAYTDKETPSDSDFKDAKDVANDLQLEAKIISGDSGMQAKYSKIDNSIRLSGIPSKKGTYKVFVQSKDGKLKSNELDFEVFDSNEVTLEERLVESEFRALKNPETKKEWDMKPWVIKKFGKDKEEVTVPKNLKLWFGSRESGKYSELGYPIDENKPTTQTLVVTGELYLINMKILSSVNIVVKDGGKLNLSDSSLYGKITVENGGTLEVNYDDYHKSFASGSSINGQIILKDGATLQNSVIYSNANYLTDGKTAKHIQTPVVSVQGNATIKGNVFIRGDEAPTGEQYKGQGAMEIAKGKTLTIEKDAKLGLFAGGRYALTSNGGDALKLEGTVTGKGTLIAVGGNGRFSGKGGNGVSGNGTISVDNAYLRGGNSYMSKNEGGKAVLDSITIEKNTKGYTVDGKNSTNSIEDSKLQNETPNWNGYTAPNKDLLDKLSTENAPSIVGEKEKQKLEKDLEKTKKELEKIKEELEKIKQELEKSKQDSEKIKKELEKIKQELEKAKQELEKAKQSGSKKQNEIDELNKRIKELEEKVNSLKAKLEKGKNNNSSDKQNNNNPKIIEFLYGKNQTVTKNDGHKLFFRLDEDVKNFENVYLDGKLVDPSMFTVKSGSTIVEFTNEFKNSLTEGNHNLEFKFKNGYAKTQIHVLNKKEDSKKDKNNNKEDKNNNNVVNNKKLKNTNKNNLPKTNISNSTMLLAITSLAGFLYSKKKNK
;
A
#
# COMPACT_ATOMS: atom_id res chain seq x y z
N MET A 1 -48.57 16.39 15.08
CA MET A 1 -48.83 16.35 16.53
C MET A 1 -47.90 15.33 17.18
N LYS A 2 -47.16 15.76 18.22
CA LYS A 2 -46.40 15.03 19.28
C LYS A 2 -45.44 13.89 18.86
N LYS A 3 -44.14 13.79 19.18
CA LYS A 3 -43.02 14.54 19.84
C LYS A 3 -41.73 13.80 19.36
N LYS A 4 -40.69 14.40 18.73
CA LYS A 4 -39.36 14.83 19.27
C LYS A 4 -38.82 13.96 20.44
N ILE A 5 -37.55 13.51 20.59
CA ILE A 5 -36.21 13.79 20.01
C ILE A 5 -35.18 12.74 20.57
N SER A 6 -34.15 12.41 19.77
CA SER A 6 -32.74 12.00 20.04
C SER A 6 -32.25 10.77 20.87
N ALA A 7 -31.34 10.03 20.19
CA ALA A 7 -29.95 9.62 20.56
C ALA A 7 -29.57 8.16 20.99
N ILE A 8 -28.92 7.48 20.04
CA ILE A 8 -27.67 6.65 20.03
C ILE A 8 -27.39 5.63 21.17
N VAL A 9 -27.20 4.33 20.82
CA VAL A 9 -25.91 3.57 20.86
C VAL A 9 -26.09 2.03 20.78
N LEU A 10 -25.29 1.44 19.86
CA LEU A 10 -24.75 0.07 19.74
C LEU A 10 -25.60 -1.10 19.20
N SER A 11 -25.22 -1.43 17.97
CA SER A 11 -25.56 -2.58 17.12
C SER A 11 -24.79 -3.85 17.48
N LEU A 12 -25.49 -4.98 17.49
CA LEU A 12 -24.96 -6.30 17.12
C LEU A 12 -26.13 -7.08 16.50
N SER A 13 -26.29 -6.97 15.18
CA SER A 13 -27.28 -7.76 14.43
C SER A 13 -26.56 -8.69 13.48
N MET A 14 -26.77 -9.98 13.73
CA MET A 14 -26.51 -11.12 12.86
C MET A 14 -27.09 -10.88 11.46
N CYS A 15 -26.33 -11.22 10.42
CA CYS A 15 -26.86 -11.50 9.10
C CYS A 15 -26.88 -13.02 8.90
N LEU A 16 -28.10 -13.55 8.83
CA LEU A 16 -28.43 -14.86 8.25
C LEU A 16 -28.29 -14.79 6.73
N ILE A 17 -27.70 -15.83 6.13
CA ILE A 17 -27.71 -16.06 4.67
C ILE A 17 -28.58 -17.31 4.42
N PRO A 18 -29.51 -17.27 3.45
CA PRO A 18 -30.24 -18.46 3.01
C PRO A 18 -29.41 -19.25 2.00
N ILE A 19 -29.29 -20.56 2.23
CA ILE A 19 -28.78 -21.52 1.26
C ILE A 19 -29.98 -22.08 0.50
N SER A 20 -30.02 -21.91 -0.82
CA SER A 20 -30.87 -22.72 -1.69
C SER A 20 -30.09 -23.19 -2.92
N GLN A 21 -29.88 -24.51 -2.91
CA GLN A 21 -29.93 -25.48 -4.01
C GLN A 21 -29.30 -25.13 -5.37
N MET A 22 -28.29 -25.91 -5.75
CA MET A 22 -28.00 -26.22 -7.14
C MET A 22 -28.09 -27.74 -7.33
N GLN A 23 -28.95 -28.15 -8.27
CA GLN A 23 -29.14 -29.52 -8.72
C GLN A 23 -27.87 -30.06 -9.38
N VAL A 24 -27.51 -31.31 -9.08
CA VAL A 24 -26.71 -32.16 -9.97
C VAL A 24 -27.46 -33.47 -10.12
N LEU A 25 -27.91 -33.74 -11.35
CA LEU A 25 -28.44 -35.03 -11.77
C LEU A 25 -27.32 -35.79 -12.52
N ASN A 26 -26.89 -36.89 -11.90
CA ASN A 26 -26.38 -38.15 -12.44
C ASN A 26 -25.33 -38.17 -13.57
N ALA A 27 -24.13 -38.61 -13.19
CA ALA A 27 -23.45 -39.69 -13.90
C ALA A 27 -22.99 -40.74 -12.87
N LYS A 28 -23.50 -41.96 -13.03
CA LYS A 28 -23.20 -43.15 -12.22
C LYS A 28 -21.70 -43.46 -12.25
N THR A 29 -21.09 -43.53 -11.07
CA THR A 29 -19.93 -44.41 -10.84
C THR A 29 -20.02 -44.97 -9.42
N GLU A 30 -19.67 -46.24 -9.31
CA GLU A 30 -20.11 -47.19 -8.29
C GLU A 30 -19.71 -46.85 -6.85
N ALA A 31 -20.64 -47.13 -5.94
CA ALA A 31 -20.47 -47.01 -4.50
C ALA A 31 -19.40 -47.98 -3.96
N LYS A 32 -18.39 -47.42 -3.29
CA LYS A 32 -17.74 -48.07 -2.14
C LYS A 32 -18.01 -47.19 -0.94
N GLU A 33 -18.84 -47.68 -0.01
CA GLU A 33 -18.98 -47.09 1.32
C GLU A 33 -17.59 -47.05 2.00
N GLN A 34 -16.98 -45.87 2.08
CA GLN A 34 -15.92 -45.60 3.04
C GLN A 34 -16.60 -45.40 4.40
N LYS A 35 -16.51 -46.41 5.27
CA LYS A 35 -16.78 -46.25 6.71
C LYS A 35 -15.86 -45.14 7.25
N GLU A 36 -16.41 -44.01 7.68
CA GLU A 36 -15.67 -42.97 8.40
C GLU A 36 -15.06 -43.56 9.67
N GLU A 37 -13.73 -43.61 9.75
CA GLU A 37 -13.03 -44.21 10.87
C GLU A 37 -12.95 -43.20 12.04
N ILE A 38 -13.63 -43.52 13.15
CA ILE A 38 -13.59 -42.70 14.37
C ILE A 38 -12.21 -42.80 15.03
N SER A 39 -11.55 -41.66 15.29
CA SER A 39 -10.25 -41.59 15.97
C SER A 39 -10.29 -40.77 17.26
N PHE A 40 -9.38 -41.08 18.18
CA PHE A 40 -9.28 -40.46 19.51
C PHE A 40 -7.85 -39.97 19.76
N LYS A 41 -7.66 -38.74 20.23
CA LYS A 41 -6.33 -38.15 20.47
C LYS A 41 -6.27 -37.38 21.77
N PHE A 42 -5.14 -37.48 22.47
CA PHE A 42 -4.86 -36.63 23.65
C PHE A 42 -4.21 -35.31 23.23
N ILE A 43 -4.64 -34.19 23.81
CA ILE A 43 -4.08 -32.86 23.55
C ILE A 43 -3.58 -32.27 24.86
N LYS A 44 -2.26 -32.16 25.01
CA LYS A 44 -1.63 -31.60 26.22
C LYS A 44 -2.01 -30.13 26.41
N SER A 45 -2.48 -29.76 27.61
CA SER A 45 -2.65 -28.36 28.05
C SER A 45 -1.48 -27.96 28.97
N GLY A 46 -1.05 -26.70 28.91
CA GLY A 46 -0.02 -26.16 29.81
C GLY A 46 -0.63 -25.78 31.17
N PHE A 47 0.12 -26.06 32.25
CA PHE A 47 -0.13 -25.67 33.66
C PHE A 47 -1.60 -25.68 34.13
N GLY A 48 -2.06 -26.82 34.66
CA GLY A 48 -3.33 -26.95 35.41
C GLY A 48 -4.14 -28.20 35.04
N LEU A 49 -4.89 -28.74 36.02
CA LEU A 49 -5.58 -30.04 36.05
C LEU A 49 -6.74 -30.21 35.04
N ASP A 50 -6.49 -30.09 33.74
CA ASP A 50 -7.53 -30.34 32.71
C ASP A 50 -6.96 -31.09 31.49
N ASP A 51 -6.99 -32.43 31.54
CA ASP A 51 -6.67 -33.28 30.39
C ASP A 51 -7.79 -33.20 29.34
N LYS A 52 -7.44 -32.79 28.11
CA LYS A 52 -8.38 -32.67 27.00
C LYS A 52 -8.07 -33.67 25.87
N TYR A 53 -9.13 -34.19 25.28
CA TYR A 53 -9.10 -35.20 24.25
C TYR A 53 -9.95 -34.75 23.05
N GLU A 54 -9.54 -35.12 21.84
CA GLU A 54 -10.26 -34.83 20.60
C GLU A 54 -10.77 -36.13 19.97
N ILE A 55 -12.02 -36.11 19.51
CA ILE A 55 -12.66 -37.18 18.75
C ILE A 55 -12.90 -36.67 17.33
N MET A 56 -12.50 -37.47 16.33
CA MET A 56 -12.84 -37.21 14.93
C MET A 56 -13.67 -38.36 14.35
N PRO A 57 -14.67 -38.07 13.50
CA PRO A 57 -15.12 -36.74 13.09
C PRO A 57 -15.76 -35.96 14.26
N LYS A 58 -15.62 -34.62 14.26
CA LYS A 58 -15.96 -33.76 15.43
C LYS A 58 -17.43 -33.86 15.84
N ASP A 59 -18.33 -34.18 14.91
CA ASP A 59 -19.75 -34.30 15.20
C ASP A 59 -20.08 -35.48 16.12
N LYS A 60 -19.24 -36.53 16.14
CA LYS A 60 -19.37 -37.67 17.07
C LYS A 60 -19.25 -37.26 18.54
N LEU A 61 -18.63 -36.13 18.84
CA LEU A 61 -18.52 -35.60 20.20
C LEU A 61 -19.91 -35.29 20.81
N LYS A 62 -20.88 -34.81 20.01
CA LYS A 62 -22.26 -34.51 20.45
C LYS A 62 -23.09 -35.76 20.74
N GLU A 63 -22.64 -36.89 20.21
CA GLU A 63 -23.33 -38.17 20.28
C GLU A 63 -22.92 -38.98 21.52
N ILE A 64 -21.89 -38.59 22.28
CA ILE A 64 -21.45 -39.33 23.46
C ILE A 64 -22.57 -39.38 24.52
N SER A 65 -22.92 -40.60 24.92
CA SER A 65 -23.88 -40.91 25.98
C SER A 65 -23.17 -41.29 27.28
N LYS A 66 -22.19 -42.21 27.21
CA LYS A 66 -21.43 -42.73 28.36
C LYS A 66 -19.94 -42.91 28.03
N ILE A 67 -19.11 -42.91 29.08
CA ILE A 67 -17.69 -43.22 28.99
C ILE A 67 -17.33 -44.21 30.09
N PHE A 68 -16.55 -45.22 29.75
CA PHE A 68 -15.96 -46.18 30.68
C PHE A 68 -14.44 -46.17 30.56
N VAL A 69 -13.74 -46.29 31.68
CA VAL A 69 -12.28 -46.51 31.69
C VAL A 69 -12.00 -47.79 32.48
N ASN A 70 -11.39 -48.79 31.85
CA ASN A 70 -11.19 -50.13 32.43
C ASN A 70 -12.47 -50.71 33.06
N ASN A 71 -13.60 -50.56 32.39
CA ASN A 71 -14.95 -50.97 32.82
C ASN A 71 -15.58 -50.16 33.98
N ASP A 72 -14.94 -49.09 34.46
CA ASP A 72 -15.55 -48.14 35.40
C ASP A 72 -16.30 -47.04 34.63
N GLU A 73 -17.62 -46.89 34.86
CA GLU A 73 -18.43 -45.81 34.27
C GLU A 73 -18.04 -44.45 34.87
N TYR A 74 -17.80 -43.46 34.00
CA TYR A 74 -17.50 -42.09 34.39
C TYR A 74 -18.78 -41.26 34.40
N GLU A 75 -18.95 -40.43 35.43
CA GLU A 75 -20.12 -39.56 35.58
C GLU A 75 -20.03 -38.34 34.66
N ARG A 76 -21.10 -38.05 33.90
CA ARG A 76 -21.17 -36.86 33.04
C ARG A 76 -21.43 -35.59 33.87
N LYS A 77 -20.61 -34.55 33.68
CA LYS A 77 -20.78 -33.22 34.29
C LYS A 77 -21.25 -32.18 33.28
N ASN A 78 -21.84 -31.09 33.77
CA ASN A 78 -22.42 -30.02 32.95
C ASN A 78 -21.49 -28.81 32.73
N TYR A 79 -20.37 -28.73 33.44
CA TYR A 79 -19.38 -27.67 33.27
C TYR A 79 -17.98 -28.18 33.66
N LYS A 80 -16.97 -27.64 32.98
CA LYS A 80 -15.59 -28.12 32.98
C LYS A 80 -14.95 -28.25 34.38
N VAL A 81 -15.17 -27.28 35.28
CA VAL A 81 -14.52 -27.25 36.61
C VAL A 81 -15.00 -28.37 37.54
N ALA A 82 -16.14 -29.01 37.25
CA ALA A 82 -16.66 -30.14 38.03
C ALA A 82 -16.04 -31.50 37.64
N VAL A 83 -15.07 -31.51 36.72
CA VAL A 83 -14.49 -32.73 36.14
C VAL A 83 -13.27 -33.15 36.97
N PHE A 84 -13.52 -33.93 38.00
CA PHE A 84 -12.49 -34.51 38.87
C PHE A 84 -12.86 -35.95 39.23
N GLY A 85 -11.87 -36.83 39.31
CA GLY A 85 -12.11 -38.24 39.58
C GLY A 85 -12.72 -38.99 38.38
N LYS A 86 -13.62 -39.95 38.63
CA LYS A 86 -14.32 -40.73 37.61
C LYS A 86 -15.46 -39.91 36.96
N ALA A 87 -15.11 -38.79 36.33
CA ALA A 87 -16.07 -37.86 35.72
C ALA A 87 -15.59 -37.36 34.34
N PHE A 88 -16.52 -36.94 33.48
CA PHE A 88 -16.21 -36.35 32.18
C PHE A 88 -17.10 -35.16 31.81
N PHE A 89 -16.61 -34.27 30.94
CA PHE A 89 -17.37 -33.15 30.36
C PHE A 89 -17.13 -33.05 28.87
N VAL A 90 -18.20 -32.77 28.13
CA VAL A 90 -18.16 -32.59 26.68
C VAL A 90 -18.31 -31.11 26.36
N ASP A 91 -17.24 -30.48 25.86
CA ASP A 91 -17.22 -29.08 25.44
C ASP A 91 -17.52 -28.99 23.93
N LEU A 92 -18.77 -28.69 23.62
CA LEU A 92 -19.25 -28.53 22.24
C LEU A 92 -18.78 -27.22 21.59
N SER A 93 -18.39 -26.21 22.39
CA SER A 93 -17.94 -24.92 21.87
C SER A 93 -16.51 -25.02 21.33
N ASN A 94 -15.65 -25.74 22.04
CA ASN A 94 -14.25 -25.94 21.66
C ASN A 94 -13.97 -27.30 21.00
N ASN A 95 -14.97 -28.17 20.89
CA ASN A 95 -14.89 -29.53 20.35
C ASN A 95 -13.89 -30.44 21.09
N TYR A 96 -13.93 -30.43 22.43
CA TYR A 96 -13.08 -31.28 23.27
C TYR A 96 -13.88 -32.12 24.27
N LEU A 97 -13.33 -33.29 24.60
CA LEU A 97 -13.72 -34.12 25.73
C LEU A 97 -12.73 -33.91 26.88
N TYR A 98 -13.23 -33.70 28.09
CA TYR A 98 -12.44 -33.60 29.32
C TYR A 98 -12.68 -34.82 30.20
N LEU A 99 -11.61 -35.39 30.77
CA LEU A 99 -11.68 -36.49 31.74
C LEU A 99 -11.09 -36.05 33.08
N GLY A 100 -11.73 -36.43 34.20
CA GLY A 100 -11.32 -36.04 35.55
C GLY A 100 -10.11 -36.80 36.10
N GLN A 101 -9.59 -37.75 35.33
CA GLN A 101 -8.37 -38.50 35.58
C GLN A 101 -7.59 -38.72 34.29
N TYR A 102 -6.27 -38.60 34.38
CA TYR A 102 -5.36 -38.92 33.28
C TYR A 102 -5.40 -40.41 32.96
N LEU A 103 -5.68 -40.76 31.70
CA LEU A 103 -5.57 -42.14 31.23
C LEU A 103 -4.10 -42.59 31.28
N LYS A 104 -3.80 -43.63 32.05
CA LYS A 104 -2.45 -44.22 32.12
C LYS A 104 -2.19 -45.09 30.89
N ASP A 105 -0.92 -45.36 30.64
CA ASP A 105 -0.51 -46.23 29.53
C ASP A 105 -1.12 -47.63 29.71
N ASN A 106 -1.59 -48.22 28.61
CA ASN A 106 -2.37 -49.47 28.54
C ASN A 106 -3.81 -49.44 29.08
N GLU A 107 -4.33 -48.32 29.60
CA GLU A 107 -5.75 -48.24 29.97
C GLU A 107 -6.64 -48.20 28.72
N VAL A 108 -7.82 -48.83 28.84
CA VAL A 108 -8.82 -48.88 27.77
C VAL A 108 -9.96 -47.94 28.12
N ILE A 109 -10.23 -46.98 27.24
CA ILE A 109 -11.41 -46.12 27.29
C ILE A 109 -12.45 -46.64 26.30
N LYS A 110 -13.67 -46.88 26.77
CA LYS A 110 -14.84 -47.20 25.94
C LYS A 110 -15.78 -46.00 25.91
N ILE A 111 -16.17 -45.57 24.73
CA ILE A 111 -17.09 -44.45 24.49
C ILE A 111 -18.36 -45.02 23.88
N GLU A 112 -19.48 -44.81 24.55
CA GLU A 112 -20.80 -45.15 24.01
C GLU A 112 -21.47 -43.90 23.48
N PHE A 113 -22.12 -44.07 22.32
CA PHE A 113 -22.88 -43.03 21.66
C PHE A 113 -24.38 -43.20 21.93
N LYS A 114 -25.17 -42.16 21.62
CA LYS A 114 -26.64 -42.12 21.82
C LYS A 114 -27.39 -43.16 20.99
N ASP A 115 -26.79 -43.66 19.91
CA ASP A 115 -27.34 -44.72 19.07
C ASP A 115 -27.02 -46.14 19.60
N ASN A 116 -26.48 -46.24 20.83
CA ASN A 116 -25.97 -47.46 21.47
C ASN A 116 -24.78 -48.12 20.75
N SER A 117 -24.18 -47.46 19.77
CA SER A 117 -22.88 -47.89 19.26
C SER A 117 -21.77 -47.54 20.26
N SER A 118 -20.73 -48.36 20.32
CA SER A 118 -19.58 -48.11 21.19
C SER A 118 -18.27 -48.32 20.47
N ILE A 119 -17.26 -47.55 20.88
CA ILE A 119 -15.89 -47.69 20.39
C ILE A 119 -14.93 -47.67 21.57
N SER A 120 -13.96 -48.58 21.53
CA SER A 120 -12.94 -48.70 22.56
C SER A 120 -11.59 -48.29 22.00
N PHE A 121 -10.79 -47.59 22.82
CA PHE A 121 -9.43 -47.20 22.51
C PHE A 121 -8.51 -47.57 23.65
N LYS A 122 -7.38 -48.21 23.33
CA LYS A 122 -6.30 -48.48 24.28
C LYS A 122 -5.23 -47.41 24.15
N LYS A 123 -4.83 -46.81 25.27
CA LYS A 123 -3.71 -45.86 25.28
C LYS A 123 -2.38 -46.60 25.13
N VAL A 124 -1.57 -46.16 24.17
CA VAL A 124 -0.20 -46.65 23.93
C VAL A 124 0.71 -45.44 23.73
N GLY A 125 1.44 -45.07 24.79
CA GLY A 125 2.21 -43.84 24.84
C GLY A 125 1.32 -42.59 24.78
N ASN A 126 1.51 -41.75 23.76
CA ASN A 126 0.68 -40.58 23.49
C ASN A 126 -0.46 -40.86 22.50
N ASP A 127 -0.48 -42.05 21.90
CA ASP A 127 -1.45 -42.45 20.88
C ASP A 127 -2.55 -43.34 21.45
N PHE A 128 -3.64 -43.46 20.69
CA PHE A 128 -4.78 -44.32 21.02
C PHE A 128 -5.05 -45.27 19.87
N ILE A 129 -5.05 -46.57 20.18
CA ILE A 129 -5.31 -47.62 19.21
C ILE A 129 -6.73 -48.14 19.42
N LYS A 130 -7.53 -48.20 18.36
CA LYS A 130 -8.89 -48.74 18.42
C LYS A 130 -8.86 -50.23 18.80
N VAL A 131 -9.73 -50.63 19.72
CA VAL A 131 -9.92 -52.01 20.17
C VAL A 131 -11.27 -52.49 19.64
N GLU A 132 -11.26 -53.54 18.82
CA GLU A 132 -12.50 -54.19 18.34
C GLU A 132 -13.02 -55.16 19.41
N GLU A 133 -14.27 -55.00 19.84
CA GLU A 133 -14.92 -55.92 20.78
C GLU A 133 -15.29 -57.23 20.07
N LYS A 134 -14.54 -58.31 20.31
CA LYS A 134 -15.00 -59.68 20.05
C LYS A 134 -15.78 -60.17 21.28
N ASN A 135 -17.07 -60.41 21.10
CA ASN A 135 -17.88 -61.15 22.07
C ASN A 135 -17.50 -62.64 22.05
N ASN A 136 -17.37 -63.20 23.25
CA ASN A 136 -17.33 -64.62 23.62
C ASN A 136 -16.24 -65.49 23.01
N GLU A 137 -15.19 -65.78 23.81
CA GLU A 137 -14.73 -67.15 23.99
C GLU A 137 -14.05 -67.33 25.36
N THR A 138 -14.54 -68.34 26.07
CA THR A 138 -14.15 -68.84 27.38
C THR A 138 -12.71 -69.34 27.37
N PRO A 139 -11.89 -69.14 28.43
CA PRO A 139 -10.51 -69.62 28.43
C PRO A 139 -10.49 -71.14 28.58
N SER A 140 -10.05 -71.82 27.53
CA SER A 140 -9.69 -73.24 27.57
C SER A 140 -8.41 -73.43 28.38
N THR A 141 -8.55 -74.26 29.41
CA THR A 141 -7.56 -74.91 30.27
C THR A 141 -6.27 -75.30 29.53
N PRO A 142 -5.07 -75.03 30.09
CA PRO A 142 -3.88 -75.80 29.76
C PRO A 142 -3.88 -77.07 30.63
N SER A 143 -3.96 -78.22 29.97
CA SER A 143 -3.76 -79.53 30.58
C SER A 143 -2.36 -79.64 31.16
N GLU A 144 -2.29 -80.09 32.40
CA GLU A 144 -1.13 -80.83 32.92
C GLU A 144 -0.89 -82.07 32.04
N ASN A 145 0.36 -82.26 31.59
CA ASN A 145 1.09 -83.44 32.03
C ASN A 145 2.61 -83.27 31.84
N PRO A 146 3.39 -83.94 32.70
CA PRO A 146 4.79 -83.61 32.97
C PRO A 146 5.73 -84.31 32.01
N ASN A 147 6.88 -83.69 31.74
CA ASN A 147 8.11 -84.45 31.60
C ASN A 147 9.33 -83.62 31.98
N ASN A 148 10.08 -84.18 32.92
CA ASN A 148 11.32 -83.67 33.49
C ASN A 148 12.37 -83.37 32.43
N ASN A 149 13.01 -82.21 32.56
CA ASN A 149 14.47 -82.08 32.55
C ASN A 149 14.86 -80.77 33.24
N GLU A 150 15.37 -80.88 34.47
CA GLU A 150 15.95 -79.75 35.22
C GLU A 150 17.18 -79.19 34.50
N GLN A 151 17.03 -78.02 33.88
CA GLN A 151 18.08 -77.01 33.84
C GLN A 151 17.52 -75.74 34.48
N LYS A 152 17.92 -75.45 35.72
CA LYS A 152 17.43 -74.30 36.49
C LYS A 152 17.74 -72.99 35.76
N GLU A 153 16.71 -72.33 35.27
CA GLU A 153 16.83 -71.03 34.62
C GLU A 153 17.08 -69.92 35.66
N PHE A 154 18.01 -69.01 35.36
CA PHE A 154 18.33 -67.89 36.26
C PHE A 154 17.13 -66.96 36.48
N SER A 155 16.84 -66.58 37.74
CA SER A 155 15.83 -65.56 38.06
C SER A 155 16.29 -64.59 39.16
N LEU A 156 15.80 -63.35 39.09
CA LEU A 156 16.04 -62.31 40.08
C LEU A 156 14.71 -61.84 40.66
N LYS A 157 14.60 -61.68 41.98
CA LYS A 157 13.38 -61.14 42.62
C LYS A 157 13.74 -60.14 43.71
N ALA A 158 12.95 -59.07 43.81
CA ALA A 158 13.03 -58.13 44.92
C ALA A 158 12.40 -58.76 46.17
N ILE A 159 13.16 -58.85 47.26
CA ILE A 159 12.69 -59.30 48.58
C ILE A 159 12.19 -58.09 49.38
N ASN A 160 12.96 -57.00 49.37
CA ASN A 160 12.63 -55.77 50.06
C ASN A 160 13.24 -54.57 49.32
N GLU A 161 12.53 -53.45 49.24
CA GLU A 161 12.99 -52.21 48.59
C GLU A 161 12.54 -51.02 49.44
N LEU A 162 13.26 -50.74 50.52
CA LEU A 162 13.03 -49.60 51.42
C LEU A 162 14.09 -48.52 51.21
N SER A 163 13.85 -47.33 51.76
CA SER A 163 14.70 -46.14 51.60
C SER A 163 16.20 -46.35 51.90
N PHE A 164 16.56 -47.35 52.69
CA PHE A 164 17.94 -47.66 53.07
C PHE A 164 18.30 -49.15 52.95
N GLU A 165 17.45 -49.97 52.33
CA GLU A 165 17.70 -51.40 52.20
C GLU A 165 17.01 -51.95 50.95
N ASN A 166 17.80 -52.24 49.90
CA ASN A 166 17.32 -52.88 48.68
C ASN A 166 17.91 -54.29 48.57
N LYS A 167 17.06 -55.29 48.77
CA LYS A 167 17.39 -56.69 49.02
C LYS A 167 16.79 -57.56 47.92
N TYR A 168 17.60 -58.40 47.28
CA TYR A 168 17.21 -59.21 46.13
C TYR A 168 17.65 -60.66 46.28
N SER A 169 16.77 -61.60 45.92
CA SER A 169 17.09 -63.02 45.83
C SER A 169 17.47 -63.39 44.39
N PHE A 170 18.41 -64.32 44.27
CA PHE A 170 18.92 -64.82 43.01
C PHE A 170 18.73 -66.34 42.95
N GLU A 171 18.17 -66.86 41.85
CA GLU A 171 18.11 -68.30 41.57
C GLU A 171 18.96 -68.63 40.35
N PRO A 172 19.75 -69.73 40.34
CA PRO A 172 19.98 -70.64 41.47
C PRO A 172 20.71 -69.96 42.65
N LYS A 173 20.26 -70.18 43.89
CA LYS A 173 20.83 -69.53 45.10
C LYS A 173 22.33 -69.72 45.28
N ASP A 174 22.89 -70.84 44.82
CA ASP A 174 24.32 -71.16 44.90
C ASP A 174 25.18 -70.28 43.97
N LYS A 175 24.59 -69.70 42.92
CA LYS A 175 25.29 -68.80 41.98
C LYS A 175 25.52 -67.40 42.53
N ILE A 176 24.79 -66.98 43.56
CA ILE A 176 24.92 -65.62 44.12
C ILE A 176 26.31 -65.33 44.71
N GLY A 177 26.96 -66.35 45.29
CA GLY A 177 28.31 -66.24 45.86
C GLY A 177 29.42 -66.22 44.81
N LYS A 178 29.12 -66.60 43.56
CA LYS A 178 30.06 -66.62 42.43
C LYS A 178 30.00 -65.35 41.57
N ILE A 179 29.27 -64.32 42.02
CA ILE A 179 29.15 -63.05 41.33
C ILE A 179 30.47 -62.29 41.52
N LYS A 180 31.18 -62.10 40.40
CA LYS A 180 32.43 -61.36 40.30
C LYS A 180 32.19 -59.85 40.18
N GLN A 181 31.25 -59.46 39.32
CA GLN A 181 30.91 -58.05 39.04
C GLN A 181 29.40 -57.87 38.82
N ILE A 182 28.90 -56.68 39.18
CA ILE A 182 27.52 -56.27 38.92
C ILE A 182 27.55 -54.95 38.15
N PHE A 183 26.76 -54.86 37.09
CA PHE A 183 26.57 -53.64 36.32
C PHE A 183 25.11 -53.24 36.33
N LEU A 184 24.81 -51.96 36.55
CA LEU A 184 23.49 -51.39 36.31
C LEU A 184 23.57 -50.43 35.12
N ASN A 185 22.88 -50.75 34.01
CA ASN A 185 22.98 -50.03 32.72
C ASN A 185 24.43 -49.71 32.32
N ASN A 186 25.30 -50.74 32.34
CA ASN A 186 26.75 -50.67 32.05
C ASN A 186 27.61 -49.88 33.06
N LYS A 187 27.06 -49.42 34.19
CA LYS A 187 27.84 -48.85 35.29
C LYS A 187 28.20 -49.92 36.31
N GLU A 188 29.48 -50.16 36.53
CA GLU A 188 29.97 -51.17 37.48
C GLU A 188 29.73 -50.74 38.92
N TYR A 189 29.14 -51.63 39.71
CA TYR A 189 28.95 -51.44 41.15
C TYR A 189 30.14 -52.01 41.92
N ARG A 190 30.50 -51.38 43.03
CA ARG A 190 31.64 -51.81 43.85
C ARG A 190 31.19 -52.74 44.97
N LYS A 191 31.89 -53.87 45.13
CA LYS A 191 31.64 -54.82 46.22
C LYS A 191 32.14 -54.23 47.55
N THR A 192 31.32 -54.25 48.59
CA THR A 192 31.72 -53.85 49.96
C THR A 192 31.89 -55.06 50.86
N SER A 193 32.62 -54.90 51.97
CA SER A 193 32.85 -55.95 52.98
C SER A 193 31.78 -56.01 54.07
N SER A 194 30.86 -55.04 54.12
CA SER A 194 29.80 -54.95 55.12
C SER A 194 28.50 -54.41 54.53
N LYS A 195 27.38 -54.96 55.00
CA LYS A 195 26.02 -54.51 54.68
C LYS A 195 25.79 -53.03 55.03
N ALA A 196 26.41 -52.52 56.09
CA ALA A 196 26.25 -51.13 56.51
C ALA A 196 26.84 -50.10 55.53
N ALA A 197 27.74 -50.54 54.63
CA ALA A 197 28.37 -49.69 53.62
C ALA A 197 27.64 -49.71 52.26
N VAL A 198 26.46 -50.31 52.18
CA VAL A 198 25.70 -50.47 50.93
C VAL A 198 24.83 -49.26 50.67
N PHE A 199 25.43 -48.24 50.05
CA PHE A 199 24.75 -47.02 49.60
C PHE A 199 25.27 -46.60 48.22
N GLY A 200 24.41 -46.00 47.40
CA GLY A 200 24.77 -45.56 46.03
C GLY A 200 25.18 -46.73 45.14
N GLU A 201 26.35 -46.62 44.50
CA GLU A 201 26.87 -47.57 43.50
C GLU A 201 27.63 -48.76 44.13
N ASN A 202 27.27 -49.12 45.36
CA ASN A 202 27.88 -50.19 46.12
C ASN A 202 26.93 -51.39 46.22
N TYR A 203 27.49 -52.60 46.36
CA TYR A 203 26.73 -53.82 46.61
C TYR A 203 27.40 -54.72 47.65
N PHE A 204 26.60 -55.53 48.34
CA PHE A 204 27.07 -56.53 49.28
C PHE A 204 26.35 -57.86 49.03
N ILE A 205 27.09 -58.96 49.08
CA ILE A 205 26.54 -60.31 48.95
C ILE A 205 26.58 -60.95 50.34
N ASP A 206 25.41 -61.25 50.87
CA ASP A 206 25.25 -62.02 52.10
C ASP A 206 25.22 -63.50 51.73
N GLU A 207 26.40 -64.12 51.77
CA GLU A 207 26.60 -65.52 51.35
C GLU A 207 25.93 -66.52 52.30
N ALA A 208 25.74 -66.16 53.58
CA ALA A 208 25.08 -67.01 54.56
C ALA A 208 23.58 -67.10 54.27
N ASN A 209 22.94 -65.97 54.01
CA ASN A 209 21.51 -65.91 53.73
C ASN A 209 21.16 -66.04 52.24
N LYS A 210 22.17 -66.10 51.35
CA LYS A 210 22.04 -66.14 49.90
C LYS A 210 21.25 -64.95 49.33
N VAL A 211 21.60 -63.75 49.75
CA VAL A 211 20.90 -62.51 49.35
C VAL A 211 21.86 -61.42 48.87
N LEU A 212 21.44 -60.66 47.86
CA LEU A 212 22.15 -59.51 47.33
C LEU A 212 21.55 -58.20 47.87
N TYR A 213 22.41 -57.29 48.33
CA TYR A 213 22.04 -55.92 48.66
C TYR A 213 22.62 -54.95 47.63
N LEU A 214 21.77 -54.05 47.10
CA LEU A 214 22.19 -52.94 46.23
C LEU A 214 22.00 -51.61 46.95
N GLY A 215 22.97 -50.70 46.81
CA GLY A 215 22.95 -49.37 47.43
C GLY A 215 21.83 -48.46 46.93
N GLN A 216 21.15 -48.84 45.86
CA GLN A 216 19.94 -48.20 45.34
C GLN A 216 18.98 -49.25 44.74
N LYS A 217 17.70 -48.91 44.72
CA LYS A 217 16.67 -49.67 44.02
C LYS A 217 16.98 -49.72 42.53
N VAL A 218 16.74 -50.85 41.86
CA VAL A 218 16.80 -50.93 40.40
C VAL A 218 15.60 -50.17 39.82
N PRO A 219 15.80 -49.04 39.10
CA PRO A 219 14.69 -48.28 38.52
C PRO A 219 14.00 -49.08 37.42
N ASP A 220 12.74 -48.75 37.16
CA ASP A 220 11.97 -49.41 36.09
C ASP A 220 12.61 -49.18 34.71
N GLY A 221 12.65 -50.22 33.87
CA GLY A 221 13.31 -50.20 32.56
C GLY A 221 14.84 -50.27 32.58
N HIS A 222 15.48 -50.31 33.76
CA HIS A 222 16.93 -50.49 33.87
C HIS A 222 17.32 -51.98 33.80
N ILE A 223 18.52 -52.25 33.27
CA ILE A 223 19.09 -53.59 33.15
C ILE A 223 20.17 -53.76 34.22
N VAL A 224 20.05 -54.78 35.04
CA VAL A 224 21.11 -55.26 35.93
C VAL A 224 21.78 -56.49 35.32
N LYS A 225 23.11 -56.45 35.17
CA LYS A 225 23.93 -57.52 34.62
C LYS A 225 24.86 -58.06 35.71
N PHE A 226 24.88 -59.38 35.85
CA PHE A 226 25.76 -60.11 36.75
C PHE A 226 26.82 -60.84 35.91
N VAL A 227 28.08 -60.67 36.27
CA VAL A 227 29.21 -61.41 35.70
C VAL A 227 29.73 -62.34 36.78
N PHE A 228 29.87 -63.62 36.45
CA PHE A 228 30.33 -64.64 37.39
C PHE A 228 31.83 -64.91 37.25
N ASP A 229 32.40 -65.66 38.20
CA ASP A 229 33.83 -66.00 38.22
C ASP A 229 34.30 -66.77 36.98
N ASP A 230 33.42 -67.55 36.35
CA ASP A 230 33.66 -68.28 35.09
C ASP A 230 33.55 -67.38 33.84
N ASN A 231 33.42 -66.06 34.03
CA ASN A 231 33.16 -65.03 33.02
C ASN A 231 31.82 -65.19 32.27
N SER A 232 30.96 -66.13 32.66
CA SER A 232 29.57 -66.13 32.18
C SER A 232 28.81 -64.94 32.74
N SER A 233 27.73 -64.53 32.07
CA SER A 233 26.92 -63.41 32.55
C SER A 233 25.43 -63.60 32.27
N VAL A 234 24.61 -62.97 33.11
CA VAL A 234 23.16 -62.93 32.94
C VAL A 234 22.65 -61.52 33.23
N SER A 235 21.63 -61.10 32.48
CA SER A 235 21.05 -59.76 32.57
C SER A 235 19.56 -59.84 32.89
N PHE A 236 19.05 -58.86 33.63
CA PHE A 236 17.63 -58.73 33.96
C PHE A 236 17.16 -57.29 33.76
N GLU A 237 16.08 -57.09 33.02
CA GLU A 237 15.40 -55.79 32.91
C GLU A 237 14.30 -55.70 33.98
N ARG A 238 14.26 -54.56 34.70
CA ARG A 238 13.17 -54.25 35.61
C ARG A 238 11.91 -53.88 34.82
N LYS A 239 10.79 -54.54 35.10
CA LYS A 239 9.45 -54.20 34.60
C LYS A 239 8.47 -54.16 35.76
N GLY A 240 8.13 -52.96 36.22
CA GLY A 240 7.31 -52.73 37.41
C GLY A 240 7.96 -53.31 38.67
N LYS A 241 7.37 -54.40 39.19
CA LYS A 241 7.89 -55.15 40.36
C LYS A 241 8.68 -56.40 39.98
N GLU A 242 8.73 -56.76 38.70
CA GLU A 242 9.31 -57.99 38.20
C GLU A 242 10.66 -57.75 37.52
N PHE A 243 11.46 -58.81 37.43
CA PHE A 243 12.70 -58.83 36.66
C PHE A 243 12.59 -59.87 35.56
N VAL A 244 12.70 -59.41 34.32
CA VAL A 244 12.63 -60.27 33.14
C VAL A 244 14.04 -60.55 32.67
N LYS A 245 14.41 -61.83 32.59
CA LYS A 245 15.72 -62.26 32.07
C LYS A 245 15.90 -61.74 30.63
N LYS A 246 17.09 -61.26 30.32
CA LYS A 246 17.53 -60.81 29.00
C LYS A 246 18.75 -61.59 28.58
N GLU A 247 18.87 -61.85 27.27
CA GLU A 247 20.04 -62.52 26.72
C GLU A 247 21.32 -61.71 26.98
N SER A 248 22.45 -62.40 27.07
CA SER A 248 23.75 -61.88 27.54
C SER A 248 24.32 -60.72 26.71
N ASN A 249 23.75 -60.41 25.54
CA ASN A 249 24.23 -59.40 24.59
C ASN A 249 23.44 -58.07 24.60
N TYR A 250 22.44 -57.91 25.48
CA TYR A 250 21.67 -56.66 25.58
C TYR A 250 22.46 -55.52 26.22
N SER A 251 23.23 -54.78 25.41
CA SER A 251 23.70 -53.45 25.79
C SER A 251 23.00 -52.41 24.91
N LYS A 252 22.06 -51.66 25.49
CA LYS A 252 21.51 -50.47 24.81
C LYS A 252 22.67 -49.50 24.53
N LYS A 253 22.75 -49.02 23.30
CA LYS A 253 23.77 -48.08 22.82
C LYS A 253 23.11 -46.73 22.51
N TYR A 254 23.92 -45.68 22.57
CA TYR A 254 23.50 -44.36 22.12
C TYR A 254 23.75 -44.23 20.61
N HIS A 255 22.76 -43.71 19.90
CA HIS A 255 22.88 -43.28 18.51
C HIS A 255 22.53 -41.80 18.43
N LEU A 256 23.35 -41.04 17.71
CA LEU A 256 23.17 -39.60 17.54
C LEU A 256 22.67 -39.32 16.13
N ARG A 257 21.75 -38.37 15.98
CA ARG A 257 21.45 -37.74 14.69
C ARG A 257 21.13 -36.27 14.85
N ILE A 258 21.45 -35.47 13.85
CA ILE A 258 21.03 -34.08 13.76
C ILE A 258 20.02 -33.91 12.63
N VAL A 259 18.99 -33.11 12.88
CA VAL A 259 17.88 -32.86 11.95
C VAL A 259 17.65 -31.36 11.84
N GLY A 260 17.50 -30.86 10.61
CA GLY A 260 17.31 -29.44 10.30
C GLY A 260 18.23 -28.98 9.16
N SER A 261 18.48 -27.68 9.09
CA SER A 261 19.35 -27.04 8.12
C SER A 261 20.02 -25.80 8.70
N PHE A 262 21.21 -25.46 8.19
CA PHE A 262 21.89 -24.20 8.48
C PHE A 262 21.48 -23.13 7.46
N GLU A 263 21.39 -21.88 7.89
CA GLU A 263 21.25 -20.74 6.98
C GLU A 263 22.54 -20.59 6.16
N ALA A 264 22.41 -20.42 4.85
CA ALA A 264 23.56 -20.16 3.99
C ALA A 264 24.25 -18.84 4.38
N ALA A 265 25.58 -18.82 4.30
CA ALA A 265 26.37 -17.63 4.61
C ALA A 265 27.05 -17.05 3.36
N ILE A 266 27.43 -15.78 3.44
CA ILE A 266 28.23 -15.10 2.42
C ILE A 266 29.63 -14.83 2.96
N ILE A 267 30.66 -14.93 2.10
CA ILE A 267 32.03 -14.54 2.46
C ILE A 267 32.07 -13.13 3.06
N GLY A 268 32.70 -13.00 4.22
CA GLY A 268 32.87 -11.73 4.94
C GLY A 268 31.64 -11.29 5.75
N GLN A 269 30.55 -12.07 5.76
CA GLN A 269 29.35 -11.75 6.51
C GLN A 269 29.65 -11.60 8.00
N GLN A 270 29.43 -10.38 8.50
CA GLN A 270 29.55 -10.05 9.91
C GLN A 270 28.25 -10.40 10.64
N LYS A 271 28.33 -10.60 11.97
CA LYS A 271 27.16 -10.77 12.84
C LYS A 271 26.27 -11.96 12.44
N TYR A 272 26.82 -12.98 11.79
CA TYR A 272 26.11 -14.20 11.41
C TYR A 272 25.49 -14.92 12.63
N ASP A 273 26.13 -14.79 13.79
CA ASP A 273 25.71 -15.34 15.08
C ASP A 273 25.19 -14.29 16.07
N ALA A 274 24.90 -13.08 15.59
CA ALA A 274 24.60 -11.97 16.49
C ALA A 274 23.32 -12.20 17.31
N VAL A 275 23.43 -11.83 18.58
CA VAL A 275 22.30 -11.63 19.48
C VAL A 275 21.96 -10.15 19.46
N SER A 276 20.75 -9.79 19.03
CA SER A 276 20.31 -8.39 19.05
C SER A 276 19.50 -8.14 20.32
N SER A 277 20.00 -7.27 21.18
CA SER A 277 19.28 -6.74 22.35
C SER A 277 19.13 -5.23 22.18
N ALA A 278 18.08 -4.81 21.47
CA ALA A 278 17.85 -3.38 21.21
C ALA A 278 16.61 -2.80 21.91
N THR A 279 15.78 -3.59 22.59
CA THR A 279 14.68 -3.08 23.42
C THR A 279 14.52 -3.95 24.66
N GLY A 280 14.20 -3.33 25.81
CA GLY A 280 14.14 -3.95 27.15
C GLY A 280 13.01 -4.97 27.36
N GLY A 281 12.80 -5.88 26.41
CA GLY A 281 11.77 -6.91 26.43
C GLY A 281 12.16 -8.09 25.53
N GLY A 282 13.22 -8.81 25.89
CA GLY A 282 13.60 -10.08 25.26
C GLY A 282 14.88 -10.03 24.42
N VAL A 283 15.83 -10.90 24.76
CA VAL A 283 17.04 -11.16 23.99
C VAL A 283 16.66 -12.00 22.77
N ASN A 284 16.59 -11.42 21.57
CA ASN A 284 16.39 -12.21 20.36
C ASN A 284 17.75 -12.65 19.81
N SER A 285 18.14 -13.88 20.12
CA SER A 285 19.35 -14.49 19.53
C SER A 285 19.06 -14.91 18.10
N ASN A 286 19.84 -14.47 17.11
CA ASN A 286 19.67 -14.96 15.75
C ASN A 286 19.93 -16.48 15.72
N LYS A 287 18.91 -17.26 15.39
CA LYS A 287 19.04 -18.71 15.20
C LYS A 287 19.37 -18.93 13.73
N ASN A 288 20.66 -18.86 13.40
CA ASN A 288 21.20 -19.16 12.06
C ASN A 288 21.07 -20.63 11.64
N SER A 289 20.30 -21.41 12.38
CA SER A 289 19.96 -22.79 12.09
C SER A 289 18.65 -23.14 12.81
N ASN A 290 17.95 -24.14 12.29
CA ASN A 290 16.89 -24.85 13.01
C ASN A 290 17.34 -26.26 13.41
N VAL A 291 18.66 -26.52 13.40
CA VAL A 291 19.23 -27.84 13.62
C VAL A 291 19.14 -28.23 15.09
N LYS A 292 18.60 -29.43 15.33
CA LYS A 292 18.49 -30.04 16.65
C LYS A 292 19.20 -31.39 16.70
N LEU A 293 19.68 -31.75 17.89
CA LEU A 293 20.20 -33.08 18.15
C LEU A 293 19.06 -34.01 18.62
N GLN A 294 19.05 -35.22 18.08
CA GLN A 294 18.21 -36.30 18.54
C GLN A 294 19.07 -37.50 18.95
N ILE A 295 18.64 -38.19 20.01
CA ILE A 295 19.32 -39.33 20.59
C ILE A 295 18.36 -40.51 20.61
N ALA A 296 18.82 -41.66 20.14
CA ALA A 296 18.17 -42.95 20.40
C ALA A 296 19.03 -43.73 21.41
N TYR A 297 18.39 -44.31 22.43
CA TYR A 297 19.03 -45.23 23.38
C TYR A 297 18.37 -46.59 23.26
N THR A 298 18.94 -47.45 22.42
CA THR A 298 18.34 -48.71 22.01
C THR A 298 19.41 -49.78 21.80
N ASP A 299 19.00 -51.02 21.93
CA ASP A 299 19.71 -52.25 21.60
C ASP A 299 19.73 -52.53 20.07
N LYS A 300 18.90 -51.84 19.28
CA LYS A 300 18.90 -51.95 17.82
C LYS A 300 20.20 -51.40 17.24
N GLU A 301 20.85 -52.17 16.37
CA GLU A 301 22.04 -51.68 15.66
C GLU A 301 21.75 -50.48 14.75
N THR A 302 20.57 -50.48 14.12
CA THR A 302 20.08 -49.35 13.30
C THR A 302 18.73 -48.88 13.86
N PRO A 303 18.70 -47.78 14.64
CA PRO A 303 17.45 -47.24 15.16
C PRO A 303 16.56 -46.70 14.05
N SER A 304 15.25 -46.90 14.20
CA SER A 304 14.22 -46.28 13.36
C SER A 304 13.95 -44.83 13.77
N ASP A 305 13.27 -44.05 12.92
CA ASP A 305 12.92 -42.67 13.23
C ASP A 305 12.13 -42.51 14.54
N SER A 306 11.31 -43.50 14.89
CA SER A 306 10.53 -43.53 16.13
C SER A 306 11.37 -43.75 17.40
N ASP A 307 12.58 -44.31 17.26
CA ASP A 307 13.49 -44.55 18.38
C ASP A 307 14.24 -43.26 18.80
N PHE A 308 14.31 -42.26 17.91
CA PHE A 308 14.98 -40.99 18.17
C PHE A 308 14.07 -39.98 18.86
N LYS A 309 14.57 -39.39 19.95
CA LYS A 309 13.91 -38.29 20.68
C LYS A 309 14.82 -37.07 20.73
N ASP A 310 14.23 -35.89 20.91
CA ASP A 310 15.01 -34.66 21.14
C ASP A 310 15.98 -34.90 22.32
N ALA A 311 17.26 -34.54 22.15
CA ALA A 311 18.32 -34.89 23.10
C ALA A 311 18.06 -34.38 24.53
N LYS A 312 17.34 -33.26 24.66
CA LYS A 312 16.89 -32.69 25.94
C LYS A 312 15.87 -33.55 26.69
N ASP A 313 15.15 -34.41 25.98
CA ASP A 313 14.09 -35.26 26.54
C ASP A 313 14.62 -36.66 26.90
N VAL A 314 15.89 -36.94 26.62
CA VAL A 314 16.58 -38.19 26.95
C VAL A 314 17.55 -37.93 28.09
N ALA A 315 17.33 -38.52 29.26
CA ALA A 315 18.29 -38.44 30.37
C ALA A 315 19.61 -39.13 29.97
N ASN A 316 20.68 -38.35 29.83
CA ASN A 316 22.00 -38.84 29.44
C ASN A 316 23.12 -37.94 29.99
N ASP A 317 24.27 -38.54 30.30
CA ASP A 317 25.46 -37.83 30.77
C ASP A 317 26.49 -37.59 29.65
N LEU A 318 26.07 -37.66 28.37
CA LEU A 318 27.00 -37.59 27.24
C LEU A 318 27.66 -36.21 27.18
N GLN A 319 28.99 -36.20 27.08
CA GLN A 319 29.74 -34.98 26.78
C GLN A 319 29.82 -34.84 25.26
N LEU A 320 28.99 -33.96 24.70
CA LEU A 320 28.82 -33.78 23.26
C LEU A 320 29.34 -32.41 22.81
N GLU A 321 29.89 -32.37 21.60
CA GLU A 321 30.36 -31.16 20.91
C GLU A 321 29.95 -31.19 19.44
N ALA A 322 29.70 -30.01 18.87
CA ALA A 322 29.47 -29.88 17.43
C ALA A 322 30.79 -29.55 16.73
N LYS A 323 31.00 -30.09 15.53
CA LYS A 323 32.18 -29.86 14.70
C LYS A 323 31.79 -29.57 13.26
N ILE A 324 32.66 -28.83 12.58
CA ILE A 324 32.63 -28.59 11.14
C ILE A 324 33.84 -29.29 10.50
N ILE A 325 33.61 -30.00 9.40
CA ILE A 325 34.67 -30.63 8.61
C ILE A 325 35.34 -29.52 7.79
N SER A 326 36.63 -29.28 8.07
CA SER A 326 37.46 -28.18 7.57
C SER A 326 37.30 -26.84 8.31
N GLY A 327 38.43 -26.31 8.79
CA GLY A 327 38.51 -25.01 9.49
C GLY A 327 38.66 -23.80 8.56
N ASP A 328 38.81 -23.99 7.25
CA ASP A 328 38.96 -22.90 6.28
C ASP A 328 37.65 -22.17 5.95
N SER A 329 36.52 -22.66 6.47
CA SER A 329 35.23 -21.97 6.42
C SER A 329 35.21 -20.66 7.20
N GLY A 330 36.09 -20.49 8.21
CA GLY A 330 36.06 -19.36 9.15
C GLY A 330 34.94 -19.47 10.19
N MET A 331 34.23 -20.59 10.21
CA MET A 331 33.08 -20.85 11.08
C MET A 331 33.38 -21.96 12.08
N GLN A 332 32.73 -21.88 13.25
CA GLN A 332 32.80 -22.87 14.31
C GLN A 332 31.40 -23.32 14.69
N ALA A 333 31.20 -24.63 14.86
CA ALA A 333 29.94 -25.18 15.33
C ALA A 333 29.91 -25.29 16.86
N LYS A 334 28.77 -24.98 17.47
CA LYS A 334 28.53 -25.10 18.91
C LYS A 334 27.20 -25.80 19.17
N TYR A 335 27.23 -26.83 20.01
CA TYR A 335 26.04 -27.49 20.51
C TYR A 335 25.65 -26.93 21.87
N SER A 336 24.39 -26.56 22.03
CA SER A 336 23.79 -26.08 23.27
C SER A 336 22.87 -27.15 23.86
N LYS A 337 23.24 -27.68 25.03
CA LYS A 337 22.40 -28.63 25.79
C LYS A 337 21.11 -27.99 26.33
N ILE A 338 21.11 -26.67 26.57
CA ILE A 338 20.00 -25.97 27.22
C ILE A 338 18.77 -25.93 26.32
N ASP A 339 18.96 -25.57 25.05
CA ASP A 339 17.88 -25.41 24.07
C ASP A 339 17.91 -26.45 22.95
N ASN A 340 18.81 -27.43 23.05
CA ASN A 340 19.04 -28.49 22.08
C ASN A 340 19.33 -27.95 20.66
N SER A 341 20.03 -26.81 20.54
CA SER A 341 20.36 -26.18 19.26
C SER A 341 21.82 -26.40 18.86
N ILE A 342 22.08 -26.53 17.55
CA ILE A 342 23.42 -26.51 16.97
C ILE A 342 23.57 -25.20 16.19
N ARG A 343 24.46 -24.31 16.61
CA ARG A 343 24.65 -22.99 15.98
C ARG A 343 26.04 -22.86 15.38
N LEU A 344 26.18 -21.99 14.40
CA LEU A 344 27.47 -21.63 13.81
C LEU A 344 27.85 -20.21 14.25
N SER A 345 29.13 -20.00 14.58
CA SER A 345 29.70 -18.71 14.98
C SER A 345 31.00 -18.45 14.24
N GLY A 346 31.25 -17.20 13.82
CA GLY A 346 32.45 -16.82 13.07
C GLY A 346 32.15 -15.85 11.92
N ILE A 347 33.17 -15.62 11.10
CA ILE A 347 33.07 -14.83 9.87
C ILE A 347 33.40 -15.78 8.72
N PRO A 348 32.46 -16.05 7.80
CA PRO A 348 32.71 -16.96 6.69
C PRO A 348 33.85 -16.46 5.81
N SER A 349 34.87 -17.28 5.58
CA SER A 349 36.10 -16.84 4.89
C SER A 349 36.29 -17.40 3.48
N LYS A 350 35.71 -18.57 3.18
CA LYS A 350 35.92 -19.25 1.90
C LYS A 350 34.63 -19.88 1.39
N LYS A 351 34.41 -19.79 0.08
CA LYS A 351 33.28 -20.43 -0.59
C LYS A 351 33.41 -21.95 -0.51
N GLY A 352 32.30 -22.64 -0.28
CA GLY A 352 32.25 -24.09 -0.24
C GLY A 352 31.08 -24.65 0.55
N THR A 353 30.90 -25.96 0.44
CA THR A 353 29.94 -26.74 1.23
C THR A 353 30.71 -27.48 2.32
N TYR A 354 30.35 -27.19 3.57
CA TYR A 354 31.00 -27.72 4.76
C TYR A 354 30.05 -28.65 5.51
N LYS A 355 30.56 -29.80 5.96
CA LYS A 355 29.78 -30.77 6.72
C LYS A 355 29.84 -30.45 8.20
N VAL A 356 28.68 -30.35 8.85
CA VAL A 356 28.56 -30.11 10.29
C VAL A 356 27.95 -31.33 10.95
N PHE A 357 28.48 -31.74 12.10
CA PHE A 357 28.00 -32.91 12.84
C PHE A 357 28.19 -32.72 14.36
N VAL A 358 27.58 -33.59 15.14
CA VAL A 358 27.77 -33.67 16.60
C VAL A 358 28.49 -34.99 16.91
N GLN A 359 29.46 -34.93 17.81
CA GLN A 359 30.14 -36.11 18.33
C GLN A 359 30.29 -36.06 19.85
N SER A 360 30.58 -37.22 20.45
CA SER A 360 31.10 -37.26 21.81
C SER A 360 32.52 -36.69 21.86
N LYS A 361 32.89 -36.10 23.01
CA LYS A 361 34.24 -35.55 23.21
C LYS A 361 35.36 -36.59 23.10
N ASP A 362 35.06 -37.85 23.40
CA ASP A 362 35.97 -38.98 23.21
C ASP A 362 35.98 -39.52 21.75
N GLY A 363 35.16 -38.96 20.87
CA GLY A 363 35.09 -39.28 19.44
C GLY A 363 34.40 -40.60 19.09
N LYS A 364 33.90 -41.36 20.07
CA LYS A 364 33.33 -42.70 19.84
C LYS A 364 31.92 -42.69 19.26
N LEU A 365 31.15 -41.63 19.50
CA LEU A 365 29.80 -41.45 18.98
C LEU A 365 29.79 -40.28 18.01
N LYS A 366 29.23 -40.47 16.82
CA LYS A 366 29.12 -39.45 15.77
C LYS A 366 27.71 -39.46 15.20
N SER A 367 27.14 -38.28 14.96
CA SER A 367 25.87 -38.12 14.23
C SER A 367 26.06 -38.25 12.72
N ASN A 368 24.95 -38.24 11.97
CA ASN A 368 24.98 -37.86 10.56
C ASN A 368 25.51 -36.42 10.38
N GLU A 369 25.85 -36.09 9.14
CA GLU A 369 26.36 -34.78 8.74
C GLU A 369 25.26 -33.98 8.03
N LEU A 370 25.23 -32.67 8.26
CA LEU A 370 24.39 -31.71 7.54
C LEU A 370 25.26 -30.67 6.84
N ASP A 371 24.78 -30.20 5.68
CA ASP A 371 25.49 -29.20 4.89
C ASP A 371 25.32 -27.78 5.44
N PHE A 372 26.43 -27.06 5.48
CA PHE A 372 26.51 -25.62 5.68
C PHE A 372 27.23 -25.01 4.49
N GLU A 373 26.56 -24.12 3.77
CA GLU A 373 27.07 -23.55 2.51
C GLU A 373 27.51 -22.10 2.70
N VAL A 374 28.70 -21.79 2.21
CA VAL A 374 29.25 -20.43 2.12
C VAL A 374 29.37 -20.06 0.64
N PHE A 375 28.75 -18.94 0.26
CA PHE A 375 28.75 -18.43 -1.11
C PHE A 375 29.61 -17.17 -1.24
N ASP A 376 30.18 -16.96 -2.42
CA ASP A 376 30.72 -15.65 -2.82
C ASP A 376 29.64 -14.85 -3.54
N SER A 377 29.17 -13.77 -2.92
CA SER A 377 28.13 -12.89 -3.51
C SER A 377 28.53 -12.23 -4.83
N ASN A 378 29.82 -12.22 -5.17
CA ASN A 378 30.33 -11.65 -6.42
C ASN A 378 30.44 -12.69 -7.54
N GLU A 379 30.34 -13.97 -7.22
CA GLU A 379 30.43 -15.06 -8.20
C GLU A 379 29.09 -15.77 -8.41
N VAL A 380 28.36 -16.06 -7.33
CA VAL A 380 27.09 -16.79 -7.40
C VAL A 380 26.07 -16.06 -8.27
N THR A 381 25.48 -16.78 -9.22
CA THR A 381 24.47 -16.22 -10.13
C THR A 381 23.07 -16.77 -9.83
N LEU A 382 22.03 -16.04 -10.24
CA LEU A 382 20.66 -16.52 -10.13
C LEU A 382 20.43 -17.76 -11.02
N GLU A 383 21.01 -17.79 -12.22
CA GLU A 383 20.95 -18.90 -13.16
C GLU A 383 21.43 -20.22 -12.55
N GLU A 384 22.50 -20.19 -11.74
CA GLU A 384 23.02 -21.37 -11.04
C GLU A 384 22.11 -21.88 -9.91
N ARG A 385 21.27 -21.00 -9.36
CA ARG A 385 20.49 -21.27 -8.13
C ARG A 385 19.00 -21.47 -8.40
N LEU A 386 18.46 -20.88 -9.47
CA LEU A 386 17.07 -21.00 -9.88
C LEU A 386 16.87 -22.26 -10.72
N VAL A 387 17.12 -23.42 -10.12
CA VAL A 387 17.10 -24.74 -10.77
C VAL A 387 16.22 -25.74 -9.99
N GLU A 388 15.65 -26.72 -10.68
CA GLU A 388 14.70 -27.71 -10.11
C GLU A 388 15.20 -28.42 -8.86
N SER A 389 16.51 -28.72 -8.78
CA SER A 389 17.11 -29.41 -7.64
C SER A 389 17.06 -28.60 -6.34
N GLU A 390 16.85 -27.28 -6.42
CA GLU A 390 16.70 -26.40 -5.27
C GLU A 390 15.24 -26.20 -4.85
N PHE A 391 14.29 -26.70 -5.66
CA PHE A 391 12.87 -26.50 -5.42
C PHE A 391 12.25 -27.63 -4.60
N ARG A 392 11.22 -27.29 -3.81
CA ARG A 392 10.39 -28.24 -3.08
C ARG A 392 9.03 -28.37 -3.74
N ALA A 393 8.47 -29.58 -3.74
CA ALA A 393 7.10 -29.77 -4.21
C ALA A 393 6.10 -29.11 -3.26
N LEU A 394 5.11 -28.41 -3.81
CA LEU A 394 3.95 -28.00 -3.03
C LEU A 394 3.11 -29.22 -2.68
N LYS A 395 2.45 -29.21 -1.51
CA LYS A 395 1.57 -30.32 -1.14
C LYS A 395 0.38 -30.46 -2.09
N ASN A 396 -0.16 -29.34 -2.57
CA ASN A 396 -1.32 -29.29 -3.46
C ASN A 396 -1.25 -28.05 -4.38
N PRO A 397 -1.11 -28.21 -5.72
CA PRO A 397 -0.79 -29.44 -6.44
C PRO A 397 0.71 -29.74 -6.41
N GLU A 398 1.09 -31.03 -6.36
CA GLU A 398 2.49 -31.48 -6.37
C GLU A 398 3.27 -31.12 -7.63
N THR A 399 2.56 -30.80 -8.72
CA THR A 399 3.13 -30.33 -9.99
C THR A 399 3.72 -28.93 -9.90
N LYS A 400 3.35 -28.16 -8.86
CA LYS A 400 3.88 -26.82 -8.60
C LYS A 400 4.93 -26.88 -7.52
N LYS A 401 5.89 -25.97 -7.63
CA LYS A 401 7.07 -25.93 -6.78
C LYS A 401 7.14 -24.64 -5.97
N GLU A 402 7.86 -24.71 -4.86
CA GLU A 402 8.28 -23.56 -4.08
C GLU A 402 9.81 -23.52 -3.95
N TRP A 403 10.35 -22.32 -3.80
CA TRP A 403 11.76 -22.09 -3.57
C TRP A 403 11.97 -21.12 -2.41
N ASP A 404 12.79 -21.52 -1.45
CA ASP A 404 13.36 -20.62 -0.45
C ASP A 404 14.72 -20.15 -1.01
N MET A 405 14.81 -18.86 -1.35
CA MET A 405 15.99 -18.30 -2.01
C MET A 405 17.25 -18.57 -1.21
N LYS A 406 18.24 -19.18 -1.85
CA LYS A 406 19.53 -19.52 -1.26
C LYS A 406 20.67 -19.30 -2.27
N PRO A 407 21.66 -18.44 -1.96
CA PRO A 407 21.80 -17.64 -0.74
C PRO A 407 20.79 -16.47 -0.67
N TRP A 408 20.70 -15.84 0.50
CA TRP A 408 19.79 -14.71 0.75
C TRP A 408 20.13 -13.44 -0.06
N VAL A 409 21.30 -13.36 -0.69
CA VAL A 409 21.67 -12.26 -1.60
C VAL A 409 22.24 -12.80 -2.90
N ILE A 410 21.67 -12.40 -4.02
CA ILE A 410 22.16 -12.74 -5.37
C ILE A 410 22.28 -11.44 -6.17
N LYS A 411 23.52 -11.06 -6.50
CA LYS A 411 23.82 -9.81 -7.21
C LYS A 411 23.87 -9.97 -8.73
N LYS A 412 24.18 -11.17 -9.25
CA LYS A 412 24.34 -11.45 -10.68
C LYS A 412 23.24 -12.39 -11.16
N PHE A 413 22.73 -12.19 -12.37
CA PHE A 413 21.68 -13.04 -12.91
C PHE A 413 22.24 -14.24 -13.65
N GLY A 414 23.17 -14.04 -14.57
CA GLY A 414 23.85 -15.13 -15.30
C GLY A 414 25.34 -14.85 -15.43
N LYS A 415 26.08 -15.81 -16.00
CA LYS A 415 27.53 -15.66 -16.22
C LYS A 415 27.85 -14.73 -17.39
N ASP A 416 27.16 -14.96 -18.51
CA ASP A 416 27.39 -14.24 -19.76
C ASP A 416 26.25 -13.24 -20.06
N LYS A 417 25.03 -13.54 -19.59
CA LYS A 417 23.84 -12.72 -19.82
C LYS A 417 23.15 -12.42 -18.50
N GLU A 418 22.86 -11.15 -18.24
CA GLU A 418 22.12 -10.68 -17.07
C GLU A 418 20.60 -10.84 -17.26
N GLU A 419 20.16 -12.00 -17.77
CA GLU A 419 18.75 -12.31 -18.02
C GLU A 419 18.47 -13.77 -17.63
N VAL A 420 17.46 -13.99 -16.81
CA VAL A 420 17.06 -15.32 -16.33
C VAL A 420 15.56 -15.48 -16.48
N THR A 421 15.12 -16.63 -16.99
CA THR A 421 13.70 -16.98 -17.09
C THR A 421 13.30 -17.90 -15.95
N VAL A 422 12.21 -17.55 -15.26
CA VAL A 422 11.67 -18.35 -14.17
C VAL A 422 11.03 -19.64 -14.71
N PRO A 423 11.38 -20.82 -14.16
CA PRO A 423 10.72 -22.08 -14.51
C PRO A 423 9.20 -22.03 -14.27
N LYS A 424 8.39 -22.46 -15.26
CA LYS A 424 6.91 -22.31 -15.24
C LYS A 424 6.20 -23.08 -14.12
N ASN A 425 6.84 -24.10 -13.58
CA ASN A 425 6.34 -24.90 -12.46
C ASN A 425 6.71 -24.28 -11.09
N LEU A 426 7.67 -23.36 -11.02
CA LEU A 426 7.94 -22.59 -9.81
C LEU A 426 6.80 -21.58 -9.59
N LYS A 427 6.01 -21.83 -8.54
CA LYS A 427 4.85 -21.01 -8.19
C LYS A 427 5.14 -20.06 -7.04
N LEU A 428 5.85 -20.50 -6.01
CA LEU A 428 6.18 -19.67 -4.85
C LEU A 428 7.69 -19.47 -4.76
N TRP A 429 8.13 -18.23 -4.67
CA TRP A 429 9.53 -17.90 -4.42
C TRP A 429 9.60 -16.98 -3.20
N PHE A 430 10.09 -17.56 -2.12
CA PHE A 430 10.28 -16.90 -0.83
C PHE A 430 11.71 -16.38 -0.71
N GLY A 431 11.86 -15.09 -0.43
CA GLY A 431 13.12 -14.58 0.11
C GLY A 431 13.29 -14.91 1.60
N SER A 432 12.17 -15.10 2.30
CA SER A 432 12.09 -15.53 3.70
C SER A 432 10.69 -16.05 3.99
N ARG A 433 10.55 -16.91 5.00
CA ARG A 433 9.24 -17.34 5.54
C ARG A 433 8.77 -16.51 6.73
N GLU A 434 9.56 -15.52 7.14
CA GLU A 434 9.28 -14.59 8.22
C GLU A 434 9.18 -13.17 7.65
N SER A 435 8.03 -12.53 7.84
CA SER A 435 7.77 -11.13 7.44
C SER A 435 8.78 -10.19 8.08
N GLY A 436 9.21 -9.17 7.34
CA GLY A 436 10.25 -8.23 7.78
C GLY A 436 11.69 -8.72 7.61
N LYS A 437 11.91 -9.99 7.22
CA LYS A 437 13.20 -10.50 6.75
C LYS A 437 13.14 -10.70 5.25
N TYR A 438 14.15 -10.25 4.52
CA TYR A 438 14.12 -10.23 3.05
C TYR A 438 15.38 -10.83 2.47
N SER A 439 15.23 -11.54 1.34
CA SER A 439 16.36 -11.79 0.44
C SER A 439 16.54 -10.61 -0.52
N GLU A 440 17.78 -10.33 -0.91
CA GLU A 440 18.13 -9.25 -1.83
C GLU A 440 18.45 -9.80 -3.23
N LEU A 441 17.81 -9.23 -4.25
CA LEU A 441 18.01 -9.58 -5.65
C LEU A 441 18.50 -8.36 -6.46
N GLY A 442 19.66 -8.50 -7.09
CA GLY A 442 20.31 -7.47 -7.91
C GLY A 442 21.26 -6.58 -7.12
N TYR A 443 21.45 -5.35 -7.59
CA TYR A 443 22.30 -4.32 -6.98
C TYR A 443 21.73 -2.91 -7.22
N PRO A 444 22.07 -1.92 -6.37
CA PRO A 444 21.57 -0.57 -6.56
C PRO A 444 22.26 0.12 -7.75
N ILE A 445 21.50 0.90 -8.51
CA ILE A 445 21.99 1.80 -9.56
C ILE A 445 21.59 3.25 -9.26
N ASP A 446 22.34 4.19 -9.81
CA ASP A 446 22.07 5.62 -9.67
C ASP A 446 20.72 6.02 -10.29
N GLU A 447 20.17 7.13 -9.80
CA GLU A 447 18.94 7.70 -10.35
C GLU A 447 19.06 7.93 -11.87
N ASN A 448 17.99 7.63 -12.61
CA ASN A 448 17.90 7.76 -14.07
C ASN A 448 18.81 6.81 -14.89
N LYS A 449 19.54 5.89 -14.26
CA LYS A 449 20.25 4.83 -14.99
C LYS A 449 19.27 3.73 -15.44
N PRO A 450 19.50 3.11 -16.61
CA PRO A 450 18.69 1.98 -17.05
C PRO A 450 18.97 0.74 -16.18
N THR A 451 17.94 -0.09 -15.99
CA THR A 451 18.07 -1.43 -15.42
C THR A 451 19.01 -2.27 -16.28
N THR A 452 19.86 -3.08 -15.65
CA THR A 452 20.87 -3.91 -16.31
C THR A 452 20.54 -5.40 -16.26
N GLN A 453 19.60 -5.81 -15.40
CA GLN A 453 19.27 -7.21 -15.15
C GLN A 453 17.80 -7.48 -15.44
N THR A 454 17.48 -8.63 -16.02
CA THR A 454 16.11 -8.97 -16.42
C THR A 454 15.66 -10.31 -15.85
N LEU A 455 14.55 -10.32 -15.09
CA LEU A 455 13.87 -11.55 -14.66
C LEU A 455 12.64 -11.77 -15.53
N VAL A 456 12.60 -12.85 -16.30
CA VAL A 456 11.48 -13.14 -17.19
C VAL A 456 10.49 -14.11 -16.54
N VAL A 457 9.23 -13.73 -16.47
CA VAL A 457 8.13 -14.52 -15.91
C VAL A 457 7.13 -14.86 -17.02
N THR A 458 7.05 -16.16 -17.36
CA THR A 458 6.12 -16.71 -18.36
C THR A 458 5.11 -17.70 -17.77
N GLY A 459 5.23 -18.01 -16.48
CA GLY A 459 4.28 -18.81 -15.69
C GLY A 459 3.59 -17.96 -14.62
N GLU A 460 2.87 -18.61 -13.73
CA GLU A 460 2.30 -17.99 -12.52
C GLU A 460 3.33 -18.04 -11.39
N LEU A 461 3.73 -16.88 -10.87
CA LEU A 461 4.75 -16.72 -9.83
C LEU A 461 4.27 -15.76 -8.73
N TYR A 462 4.45 -16.18 -7.48
CA TYR A 462 4.34 -15.35 -6.28
C TYR A 462 5.74 -15.08 -5.74
N LEU A 463 6.15 -13.81 -5.73
CA LEU A 463 7.37 -13.34 -5.08
C LEU A 463 7.03 -12.78 -3.71
N ILE A 464 7.66 -13.34 -2.66
CA ILE A 464 7.28 -13.12 -1.27
C ILE A 464 8.53 -12.78 -0.45
N ASN A 465 8.47 -11.75 0.40
CA ASN A 465 9.59 -11.34 1.27
C ASN A 465 10.89 -11.07 0.49
N MET A 466 10.78 -10.29 -0.57
CA MET A 466 11.91 -9.94 -1.44
C MET A 466 12.24 -8.45 -1.40
N LYS A 467 13.53 -8.13 -1.45
CA LYS A 467 14.03 -6.79 -1.77
C LYS A 467 14.66 -6.82 -3.16
N ILE A 468 13.97 -6.25 -4.13
CA ILE A 468 14.34 -6.29 -5.55
C ILE A 468 14.97 -4.94 -5.90
N LEU A 469 16.27 -4.91 -6.14
CA LEU A 469 17.05 -3.68 -6.24
C LEU A 469 16.94 -3.03 -7.62
N SER A 470 17.38 -1.77 -7.73
CA SER A 470 17.12 -0.92 -8.90
C SER A 470 17.78 -1.37 -10.21
N SER A 471 18.76 -2.28 -10.19
CA SER A 471 19.30 -2.93 -11.39
C SER A 471 18.28 -3.82 -12.12
N VAL A 472 17.25 -4.31 -11.41
CA VAL A 472 16.38 -5.39 -11.90
C VAL A 472 15.15 -4.87 -12.64
N ASN A 473 14.85 -5.46 -13.78
CA ASN A 473 13.57 -5.35 -14.48
C ASN A 473 12.88 -6.72 -14.52
N ILE A 474 11.72 -6.86 -13.89
CA ILE A 474 10.91 -8.07 -14.00
C ILE A 474 10.00 -7.94 -15.22
N VAL A 475 10.17 -8.80 -16.21
CA VAL A 475 9.36 -8.82 -17.43
C VAL A 475 8.34 -9.94 -17.34
N VAL A 476 7.06 -9.59 -17.26
CA VAL A 476 5.93 -10.53 -17.21
C VAL A 476 5.27 -10.56 -18.59
N LYS A 477 5.32 -11.72 -19.25
CA LYS A 477 4.87 -11.86 -20.64
C LYS A 477 4.39 -13.26 -20.99
N ASP A 478 3.85 -13.40 -22.19
CA ASP A 478 3.46 -14.68 -22.80
C ASP A 478 2.48 -15.48 -21.92
N GLY A 479 1.49 -14.78 -21.36
CA GLY A 479 0.50 -15.34 -20.43
C GLY A 479 0.98 -15.51 -18.99
N GLY A 480 2.20 -15.08 -18.67
CA GLY A 480 2.74 -15.09 -17.31
C GLY A 480 1.92 -14.21 -16.35
N LYS A 481 1.87 -14.62 -15.09
CA LYS A 481 1.20 -13.89 -14.00
C LYS A 481 2.18 -13.69 -12.85
N LEU A 482 2.41 -12.45 -12.45
CA LEU A 482 3.23 -12.12 -11.28
C LEU A 482 2.34 -11.57 -10.16
N ASN A 483 2.51 -12.12 -8.97
CA ASN A 483 1.95 -11.57 -7.73
C ASN A 483 3.09 -11.20 -6.77
N LEU A 484 3.08 -9.97 -6.26
CA LEU A 484 4.05 -9.48 -5.27
C LEU A 484 3.41 -9.33 -3.89
N SER A 485 3.97 -10.03 -2.90
CA SER A 485 3.52 -9.98 -1.51
C SER A 485 4.67 -9.67 -0.56
N ASP A 486 4.41 -8.82 0.43
CA ASP A 486 5.36 -8.40 1.46
C ASP A 486 6.78 -8.15 0.92
N SER A 487 6.92 -7.31 -0.10
CA SER A 487 8.19 -7.13 -0.84
C SER A 487 8.49 -5.66 -1.20
N SER A 488 9.75 -5.26 -1.20
CA SER A 488 10.16 -3.92 -1.60
C SER A 488 10.88 -3.94 -2.95
N LEU A 489 10.27 -3.34 -3.97
CA LEU A 489 10.82 -3.28 -5.33
C LEU A 489 11.28 -1.86 -5.68
N TYR A 490 12.57 -1.71 -5.98
CA TYR A 490 13.21 -0.45 -6.41
C TYR A 490 13.50 -0.42 -7.91
N GLY A 491 13.50 -1.59 -8.56
CA GLY A 491 13.68 -1.76 -9.98
C GLY A 491 12.43 -1.48 -10.80
N LYS A 492 12.27 -2.18 -11.92
CA LYS A 492 11.10 -2.05 -12.79
C LYS A 492 10.32 -3.34 -12.87
N ILE A 493 9.02 -3.23 -13.15
CA ILE A 493 8.20 -4.34 -13.62
C ILE A 493 7.67 -3.94 -14.99
N THR A 494 8.00 -4.69 -16.02
CA THR A 494 7.44 -4.52 -17.36
C THR A 494 6.44 -5.63 -17.62
N VAL A 495 5.20 -5.28 -17.92
CA VAL A 495 4.15 -6.23 -18.30
C VAL A 495 3.86 -6.05 -19.79
N GLU A 496 3.88 -7.12 -20.57
CA GLU A 496 3.71 -7.08 -22.03
C GLU A 496 3.15 -8.40 -22.56
N ASN A 497 2.66 -8.42 -23.81
CA ASN A 497 2.32 -9.64 -24.56
C ASN A 497 1.43 -10.64 -23.77
N GLY A 498 0.34 -10.16 -23.18
CA GLY A 498 -0.60 -10.99 -22.41
C GLY A 498 -0.18 -11.26 -20.96
N GLY A 499 0.90 -10.65 -20.47
CA GLY A 499 1.31 -10.73 -19.08
C GLY A 499 0.31 -10.07 -18.11
N THR A 500 0.27 -10.55 -16.88
CA THR A 500 -0.62 -10.06 -15.82
C THR A 500 0.16 -9.73 -14.54
N LEU A 501 -0.11 -8.57 -13.93
CA LEU A 501 0.46 -8.17 -12.64
C LEU A 501 -0.63 -8.02 -11.57
N GLU A 502 -0.32 -8.53 -10.38
CA GLU A 502 -1.02 -8.30 -9.12
C GLU A 502 -0.03 -7.86 -8.04
N VAL A 503 -0.44 -6.91 -7.20
CA VAL A 503 0.37 -6.43 -6.08
C VAL A 503 -0.50 -6.37 -4.84
N ASN A 504 -0.05 -6.99 -3.74
CA ASN A 504 -0.78 -7.03 -2.48
C ASN A 504 -2.20 -7.60 -2.62
N TYR A 505 -2.32 -8.73 -3.31
CA TYR A 505 -3.59 -9.44 -3.45
C TYR A 505 -3.45 -10.91 -3.11
N ASP A 506 -4.32 -11.36 -2.22
CA ASP A 506 -4.45 -12.76 -1.87
C ASP A 506 -5.50 -13.40 -2.78
N ASP A 507 -5.01 -14.14 -3.78
CA ASP A 507 -5.86 -14.88 -4.71
C ASP A 507 -6.66 -16.01 -4.06
N TYR A 508 -6.16 -16.58 -2.96
CA TYR A 508 -6.82 -17.69 -2.29
C TYR A 508 -8.02 -17.18 -1.47
N HIS A 509 -7.83 -16.09 -0.73
CA HIS A 509 -8.87 -15.46 0.06
C HIS A 509 -9.69 -14.40 -0.68
N LYS A 510 -9.31 -14.10 -1.93
CA LYS A 510 -9.93 -13.05 -2.79
C LYS A 510 -9.97 -11.68 -2.10
N SER A 511 -8.92 -11.35 -1.36
CA SER A 511 -8.84 -10.17 -0.52
C SER A 511 -7.57 -9.36 -0.76
N PHE A 512 -7.64 -8.06 -0.53
CA PHE A 512 -6.45 -7.21 -0.53
C PHE A 512 -5.57 -7.49 0.69
N ALA A 513 -4.27 -7.58 0.44
CA ALA A 513 -3.23 -7.64 1.45
C ALA A 513 -2.49 -6.30 1.52
N SER A 514 -1.37 -6.28 2.24
CA SER A 514 -0.42 -5.18 2.27
C SER A 514 0.98 -5.71 2.58
N GLY A 515 1.99 -4.88 2.37
CA GLY A 515 3.38 -5.21 2.68
C GLY A 515 4.31 -4.90 1.51
N SER A 516 3.83 -5.06 0.27
CA SER A 516 4.62 -4.74 -0.91
C SER A 516 4.59 -3.26 -1.27
N SER A 517 5.77 -2.64 -1.41
CA SER A 517 5.92 -1.27 -1.94
C SER A 517 6.65 -1.27 -3.27
N ILE A 518 6.15 -0.48 -4.22
CA ILE A 518 6.78 -0.25 -5.53
C ILE A 518 7.48 1.10 -5.49
N ASN A 519 8.75 1.09 -5.13
CA ASN A 519 9.61 2.27 -5.03
C ASN A 519 10.32 2.59 -6.37
N GLY A 520 10.24 1.70 -7.34
CA GLY A 520 10.63 1.93 -8.72
C GLY A 520 9.43 2.26 -9.61
N GLN A 521 9.28 1.58 -10.75
CA GLN A 521 8.22 1.88 -11.72
C GLN A 521 7.62 0.61 -12.37
N ILE A 522 6.30 0.60 -12.53
CA ILE A 522 5.59 -0.39 -13.35
C ILE A 522 5.40 0.18 -14.77
N ILE A 523 5.69 -0.62 -15.79
CA ILE A 523 5.53 -0.29 -17.20
C ILE A 523 4.53 -1.27 -17.82
N LEU A 524 3.43 -0.75 -18.35
CA LEU A 524 2.41 -1.56 -19.05
C LEU A 524 2.55 -1.33 -20.56
N LYS A 525 2.92 -2.37 -21.31
CA LYS A 525 2.99 -2.35 -22.78
C LYS A 525 1.78 -3.03 -23.41
N ASP A 526 1.84 -3.26 -24.73
CA ASP A 526 0.75 -3.84 -25.50
C ASP A 526 0.39 -5.23 -24.95
N GLY A 527 -0.90 -5.47 -24.72
CA GLY A 527 -1.43 -6.71 -24.17
C GLY A 527 -1.26 -6.88 -22.65
N ALA A 528 -0.75 -5.87 -21.94
CA ALA A 528 -0.56 -5.95 -20.49
C ALA A 528 -1.90 -5.91 -19.72
N THR A 529 -1.98 -6.69 -18.65
CA THR A 529 -3.08 -6.61 -17.68
C THR A 529 -2.57 -6.26 -16.29
N LEU A 530 -3.16 -5.24 -15.67
CA LEU A 530 -2.99 -4.94 -14.24
C LEU A 530 -4.33 -5.20 -13.54
N GLN A 531 -4.33 -6.09 -12.54
CA GLN A 531 -5.57 -6.49 -11.89
C GLN A 531 -5.46 -6.54 -10.38
N ASN A 532 -6.58 -6.39 -9.69
CA ASN A 532 -6.74 -6.61 -8.24
C ASN A 532 -5.49 -6.19 -7.44
N SER A 533 -5.15 -4.90 -7.43
CA SER A 533 -3.86 -4.45 -6.90
C SER A 533 -3.97 -3.27 -5.95
N VAL A 534 -3.19 -3.31 -4.88
CA VAL A 534 -2.91 -2.17 -4.01
C VAL A 534 -1.45 -1.81 -4.14
N ILE A 535 -1.17 -0.74 -4.87
CA ILE A 535 0.17 -0.28 -5.20
C ILE A 535 0.42 1.03 -4.49
N TYR A 536 1.51 1.11 -3.75
CA TYR A 536 1.99 2.35 -3.16
C TYR A 536 3.51 2.45 -3.28
N SER A 537 3.97 3.67 -3.48
CA SER A 537 5.38 4.02 -3.54
C SER A 537 5.81 4.74 -2.27
N ASN A 538 7.00 4.43 -1.79
CA ASN A 538 7.75 5.18 -0.77
C ASN A 538 9.14 5.57 -1.32
N ALA A 539 9.24 5.82 -2.63
CA ALA A 539 10.49 6.00 -3.38
C ALA A 539 11.38 7.16 -2.91
N ASN A 540 10.80 8.19 -2.29
CA ASN A 540 11.52 9.35 -1.77
C ASN A 540 11.82 9.24 -0.27
N TYR A 541 11.24 8.24 0.40
CA TYR A 541 11.54 7.91 1.79
C TYR A 541 12.55 6.75 1.92
N LEU A 542 12.44 5.75 1.05
CA LEU A 542 13.29 4.56 1.03
C LEU A 542 14.31 4.63 -0.11
N THR A 543 15.55 4.23 0.16
CA THR A 543 16.59 4.05 -0.86
C THR A 543 17.18 2.65 -0.79
N ASP A 544 17.55 2.10 -1.94
CA ASP A 544 18.33 0.87 -2.06
C ASP A 544 19.85 1.11 -2.13
N GLY A 545 20.26 2.37 -2.27
CA GLY A 545 21.65 2.79 -2.32
C GLY A 545 22.05 3.68 -1.13
N LYS A 546 23.19 4.37 -1.26
CA LYS A 546 23.69 5.32 -0.25
C LYS A 546 23.13 6.74 -0.42
N THR A 547 22.54 7.02 -1.57
CA THR A 547 22.03 8.35 -1.94
C THR A 547 20.51 8.33 -1.97
N ALA A 548 19.89 9.42 -1.50
CA ALA A 548 18.46 9.64 -1.68
C ALA A 548 18.16 9.94 -3.15
N LYS A 549 17.02 9.45 -3.65
CA LYS A 549 16.54 9.65 -5.02
C LYS A 549 15.45 10.74 -5.03
N HIS A 550 15.27 11.42 -6.16
CA HIS A 550 14.30 12.49 -6.34
C HIS A 550 13.19 12.08 -7.32
N ILE A 551 12.51 10.98 -7.01
CA ILE A 551 11.55 10.34 -7.91
C ILE A 551 10.26 11.15 -7.99
N GLN A 552 10.00 11.74 -9.15
CA GLN A 552 8.75 12.43 -9.49
C GLN A 552 7.99 11.74 -10.63
N THR A 553 8.62 10.77 -11.29
CA THR A 553 8.00 9.96 -12.35
C THR A 553 6.83 9.15 -11.78
N PRO A 554 5.70 9.05 -12.50
CA PRO A 554 4.56 8.30 -12.01
C PRO A 554 4.88 6.84 -11.68
N VAL A 555 4.19 6.29 -10.68
CA VAL A 555 4.38 4.90 -10.23
C VAL A 555 4.12 3.90 -11.36
N VAL A 556 3.12 4.19 -12.20
CA VAL A 556 2.77 3.36 -13.36
C VAL A 556 2.87 4.17 -14.66
N SER A 557 3.54 3.63 -15.67
CA SER A 557 3.66 4.19 -17.01
C SER A 557 3.02 3.26 -18.05
N VAL A 558 1.96 3.71 -18.70
CA VAL A 558 1.26 2.96 -19.76
C VAL A 558 1.83 3.37 -21.11
N GLN A 559 2.62 2.48 -21.70
CA GLN A 559 3.34 2.66 -22.95
C GLN A 559 2.75 1.84 -24.11
N GLY A 560 1.74 1.01 -23.83
CA GLY A 560 1.00 0.22 -24.82
C GLY A 560 -0.50 0.18 -24.54
N ASN A 561 -1.21 -0.61 -25.33
CA ASN A 561 -2.63 -0.90 -25.13
C ASN A 561 -2.78 -1.92 -24.00
N ALA A 562 -3.27 -1.47 -22.86
CA ALA A 562 -3.32 -2.24 -21.61
C ALA A 562 -4.74 -2.31 -21.02
N THR A 563 -4.96 -3.25 -20.11
CA THR A 563 -6.26 -3.52 -19.50
C THR A 563 -6.17 -3.50 -17.97
N ILE A 564 -7.19 -2.91 -17.33
CA ILE A 564 -7.44 -2.96 -15.89
C ILE A 564 -8.59 -3.92 -15.60
N LYS A 565 -8.36 -4.89 -14.71
CA LYS A 565 -9.39 -5.83 -14.23
C LYS A 565 -9.58 -5.76 -12.73
N GLY A 566 -10.83 -5.88 -12.28
CA GLY A 566 -11.18 -5.78 -10.87
C GLY A 566 -10.77 -4.44 -10.26
N ASN A 567 -10.36 -4.44 -9.00
CA ASN A 567 -10.09 -3.21 -8.26
C ASN A 567 -8.58 -2.93 -8.18
N VAL A 568 -8.13 -1.81 -8.73
CA VAL A 568 -6.72 -1.39 -8.73
C VAL A 568 -6.61 0.00 -8.10
N PHE A 569 -5.79 0.14 -7.07
CA PHE A 569 -5.52 1.38 -6.37
C PHE A 569 -4.03 1.67 -6.37
N ILE A 570 -3.64 2.85 -6.85
CA ILE A 570 -2.25 3.27 -7.01
C ILE A 570 -2.03 4.59 -6.27
N ARG A 571 -0.97 4.61 -5.47
CA ARG A 571 -0.56 5.78 -4.68
C ARG A 571 0.88 6.21 -4.96
N GLY A 572 1.04 7.45 -5.40
CA GLY A 572 2.35 8.10 -5.46
C GLY A 572 2.94 8.38 -4.07
N ASP A 573 4.27 8.51 -4.00
CA ASP A 573 4.96 9.00 -2.82
C ASP A 573 4.97 10.55 -2.74
N GLU A 574 5.24 11.08 -1.55
CA GLU A 574 5.42 12.51 -1.31
C GLU A 574 6.58 13.10 -2.13
N ALA A 575 6.61 14.43 -2.23
CA ALA A 575 7.70 15.11 -2.92
C ALA A 575 9.04 14.86 -2.19
N PRO A 576 10.15 14.74 -2.94
CA PRO A 576 11.48 14.92 -2.37
C PRO A 576 11.60 16.27 -1.66
N THR A 577 12.50 16.37 -0.69
CA THR A 577 12.78 17.64 0.00
C THR A 577 13.26 18.72 -0.97
N GLY A 578 12.51 19.81 -1.09
CA GLY A 578 12.85 20.98 -1.92
C GLY A 578 11.63 21.59 -2.59
N GLU A 579 11.56 22.93 -2.67
CA GLU A 579 10.39 23.64 -3.20
C GLU A 579 10.15 23.41 -4.70
N GLN A 580 11.18 23.04 -5.46
CA GLN A 580 11.10 22.77 -6.90
C GLN A 580 10.45 21.42 -7.21
N TYR A 581 10.36 20.52 -6.23
CA TYR A 581 9.85 19.17 -6.45
C TYR A 581 8.36 19.08 -6.22
N LYS A 582 7.72 18.17 -6.94
CA LYS A 582 6.32 17.82 -6.73
C LYS A 582 6.16 16.39 -6.23
N GLY A 583 5.01 16.12 -5.63
CA GLY A 583 4.61 14.76 -5.28
C GLY A 583 4.60 13.85 -6.51
N GLN A 584 4.87 12.56 -6.27
CA GLN A 584 4.89 11.58 -7.34
C GLN A 584 3.49 11.37 -7.90
N GLY A 585 3.36 11.32 -9.23
CA GLY A 585 2.09 10.97 -9.86
C GLY A 585 1.74 9.49 -9.67
N ALA A 586 0.46 9.13 -9.79
CA ALA A 586 0.06 7.72 -9.70
C ALA A 586 0.25 7.01 -11.05
N MET A 587 -0.21 7.63 -12.15
CA MET A 587 -0.14 7.02 -13.48
C MET A 587 0.10 8.04 -14.60
N GLU A 588 0.80 7.61 -15.65
CA GLU A 588 0.83 8.29 -16.95
C GLU A 588 0.41 7.35 -18.09
N ILE A 589 -0.18 7.92 -19.14
CA ILE A 589 -0.58 7.20 -20.36
C ILE A 589 -0.03 7.94 -21.57
N ALA A 590 0.81 7.23 -22.34
CA ALA A 590 1.51 7.78 -23.49
C ALA A 590 0.57 8.09 -24.67
N LYS A 591 1.01 9.00 -25.53
CA LYS A 591 0.27 9.44 -26.72
C LYS A 591 -0.04 8.26 -27.65
N GLY A 592 -1.29 8.20 -28.12
CA GLY A 592 -1.76 7.15 -29.03
C GLY A 592 -1.95 5.77 -28.39
N LYS A 593 -1.82 5.66 -27.06
CA LYS A 593 -2.02 4.42 -26.30
C LYS A 593 -3.35 4.42 -25.55
N THR A 594 -3.90 3.23 -25.36
CA THR A 594 -5.22 3.05 -24.74
C THR A 594 -5.13 2.22 -23.47
N LEU A 595 -5.71 2.72 -22.38
CA LEU A 595 -5.97 1.94 -21.18
C LEU A 595 -7.45 1.62 -21.09
N THR A 596 -7.80 0.33 -21.11
CA THR A 596 -9.19 -0.13 -20.99
C THR A 596 -9.50 -0.55 -19.56
N ILE A 597 -10.51 0.04 -18.94
CA ILE A 597 -11.03 -0.35 -17.63
C ILE A 597 -12.28 -1.23 -17.86
N GLU A 598 -12.19 -2.50 -17.50
CA GLU A 598 -13.28 -3.46 -17.72
C GLU A 598 -14.55 -3.12 -16.92
N LYS A 599 -15.65 -3.73 -17.33
CA LYS A 599 -16.91 -3.62 -16.59
C LYS A 599 -16.70 -4.03 -15.13
N ASP A 600 -17.31 -3.29 -14.21
CA ASP A 600 -17.25 -3.52 -12.76
C ASP A 600 -15.84 -3.32 -12.14
N ALA A 601 -14.82 -3.01 -12.95
CA ALA A 601 -13.48 -2.68 -12.49
C ALA A 601 -13.38 -1.21 -12.03
N LYS A 602 -12.50 -0.95 -11.08
CA LYS A 602 -12.21 0.39 -10.54
C LYS A 602 -10.72 0.65 -10.59
N LEU A 603 -10.33 1.77 -11.20
CA LEU A 603 -8.98 2.30 -11.17
C LEU A 603 -8.93 3.55 -10.30
N GLY A 604 -8.34 3.45 -9.11
CA GLY A 604 -8.10 4.59 -8.22
C GLY A 604 -6.66 5.08 -8.26
N LEU A 605 -6.48 6.35 -8.60
CA LEU A 605 -5.19 7.02 -8.77
C LEU A 605 -5.08 8.16 -7.74
N PHE A 606 -4.12 8.05 -6.83
CA PHE A 606 -3.90 9.01 -5.76
C PHE A 606 -2.46 9.53 -5.82
N ALA A 607 -2.27 10.80 -6.13
CA ALA A 607 -0.93 11.36 -6.22
C ALA A 607 -0.34 11.74 -4.84
N GLY A 608 0.99 11.88 -4.81
CA GLY A 608 1.74 12.37 -3.66
C GLY A 608 1.41 13.82 -3.30
N GLY A 609 1.37 14.13 -2.01
CA GLY A 609 0.90 15.43 -1.50
C GLY A 609 -0.08 15.27 -0.34
N ARG A 610 0.14 14.28 0.52
CA ARG A 610 -0.73 13.97 1.65
C ARG A 610 -0.20 14.58 2.94
N TYR A 611 1.12 14.66 3.07
CA TYR A 611 1.79 15.15 4.28
C TYR A 611 2.28 16.59 4.12
N ALA A 612 2.61 17.22 5.25
CA ALA A 612 3.03 18.62 5.29
C ALA A 612 4.36 18.93 4.58
N LEU A 613 5.09 17.90 4.20
CA LEU A 613 6.42 18.01 3.60
C LEU A 613 6.38 18.23 2.08
N THR A 614 5.22 18.05 1.44
CA THR A 614 5.07 18.22 0.00
C THR A 614 4.70 19.67 -0.32
N SER A 615 5.63 20.43 -0.90
CA SER A 615 5.37 21.79 -1.37
C SER A 615 4.37 21.78 -2.52
N ASN A 616 4.66 21.05 -3.61
CA ASN A 616 3.77 20.94 -4.77
C ASN A 616 3.14 19.55 -4.84
N GLY A 617 1.82 19.47 -4.98
CA GLY A 617 1.11 18.23 -5.17
C GLY A 617 1.40 17.58 -6.54
N GLY A 618 1.40 16.25 -6.58
CA GLY A 618 1.52 15.49 -7.82
C GLY A 618 0.20 15.43 -8.60
N ASP A 619 0.29 15.26 -9.92
CA ASP A 619 -0.89 14.96 -10.74
C ASP A 619 -1.27 13.49 -10.60
N ALA A 620 -2.55 13.16 -10.41
CA ALA A 620 -2.98 11.76 -10.29
C ALA A 620 -2.79 10.98 -11.61
N LEU A 621 -3.30 11.54 -12.71
CA LEU A 621 -3.20 10.98 -14.04
C LEU A 621 -2.64 12.01 -15.03
N LYS A 622 -1.50 11.68 -15.66
CA LYS A 622 -1.00 12.40 -16.83
C LYS A 622 -1.41 11.66 -18.11
N LEU A 623 -2.34 12.23 -18.86
CA LEU A 623 -3.06 11.58 -19.96
C LEU A 623 -2.75 12.24 -21.31
N GLU A 624 -1.92 11.58 -22.12
CA GLU A 624 -1.71 11.96 -23.55
C GLU A 624 -2.41 10.99 -24.51
N GLY A 625 -2.82 9.82 -24.02
CA GLY A 625 -3.54 8.77 -24.76
C GLY A 625 -5.05 8.77 -24.47
N THR A 626 -5.63 7.57 -24.36
CA THR A 626 -7.06 7.38 -24.08
C THR A 626 -7.26 6.45 -22.87
N VAL A 627 -8.16 6.82 -21.97
CA VAL A 627 -8.74 5.91 -20.98
C VAL A 627 -10.16 5.58 -21.42
N THR A 628 -10.49 4.30 -21.57
CA THR A 628 -11.81 3.86 -22.04
C THR A 628 -12.34 2.65 -21.29
N GLY A 629 -13.60 2.30 -21.48
CA GLY A 629 -14.21 1.05 -21.01
C GLY A 629 -15.43 1.26 -20.12
N LYS A 630 -15.98 0.17 -19.59
CA LYS A 630 -17.23 0.19 -18.80
C LYS A 630 -16.99 0.28 -17.28
N GLY A 631 -15.74 0.49 -16.89
CA GLY A 631 -15.35 0.60 -15.49
C GLY A 631 -15.43 2.02 -14.93
N THR A 632 -14.85 2.18 -13.74
CA THR A 632 -14.78 3.45 -13.02
C THR A 632 -13.35 3.97 -12.94
N LEU A 633 -13.12 5.23 -13.32
CA LEU A 633 -11.88 5.96 -13.08
C LEU A 633 -12.03 6.87 -11.85
N ILE A 634 -11.10 6.80 -10.90
CA ILE A 634 -10.99 7.73 -9.79
C ILE A 634 -9.60 8.35 -9.85
N ALA A 635 -9.50 9.68 -9.96
CA ALA A 635 -8.23 10.39 -10.04
C ALA A 635 -8.22 11.57 -9.05
N VAL A 636 -7.34 11.51 -8.05
CA VAL A 636 -7.24 12.49 -6.97
C VAL A 636 -5.82 13.07 -6.94
N GLY A 637 -5.70 14.32 -7.36
CA GLY A 637 -4.46 15.09 -7.32
C GLY A 637 -3.94 15.27 -5.89
N GLY A 638 -2.63 15.32 -5.75
CA GLY A 638 -1.98 15.50 -4.46
C GLY A 638 -2.10 16.94 -3.97
N ASN A 639 -2.10 17.15 -2.66
CA ASN A 639 -2.19 18.49 -2.11
C ASN A 639 -0.80 19.17 -2.08
N GLY A 640 -0.79 20.48 -2.31
CA GLY A 640 0.37 21.34 -2.06
C GLY A 640 0.27 22.03 -0.71
N ARG A 641 1.42 22.46 -0.19
CA ARG A 641 1.52 23.22 1.08
C ARG A 641 2.38 24.48 0.90
N PHE A 642 2.13 25.47 1.75
CA PHE A 642 2.90 26.71 1.81
C PHE A 642 2.96 27.46 0.47
N SER A 643 4.11 27.52 -0.17
CA SER A 643 4.36 28.23 -1.43
C SER A 643 4.00 27.42 -2.67
N GLY A 644 3.57 26.16 -2.55
CA GLY A 644 3.28 25.30 -3.70
C GLY A 644 1.80 25.16 -4.05
N LYS A 645 1.54 24.46 -5.15
CA LYS A 645 0.21 24.26 -5.74
C LYS A 645 -0.31 22.84 -5.49
N GLY A 646 -1.62 22.69 -5.43
CA GLY A 646 -2.27 21.39 -5.55
C GLY A 646 -2.05 20.80 -6.94
N GLY A 647 -1.82 19.50 -7.01
CA GLY A 647 -1.69 18.76 -8.26
C GLY A 647 -3.05 18.48 -8.89
N ASN A 648 -3.08 18.26 -10.19
CA ASN A 648 -4.33 18.04 -10.93
C ASN A 648 -4.85 16.62 -10.74
N GLY A 649 -6.17 16.43 -10.84
CA GLY A 649 -6.75 15.10 -10.97
C GLY A 649 -6.30 14.45 -12.28
N VAL A 650 -6.55 15.14 -13.39
CA VAL A 650 -6.09 14.73 -14.73
C VAL A 650 -5.44 15.90 -15.46
N SER A 651 -4.21 15.70 -15.94
CA SER A 651 -3.45 16.62 -16.79
C SER A 651 -3.10 15.99 -18.15
N GLY A 652 -2.66 16.78 -19.14
CA GLY A 652 -2.30 16.31 -20.49
C GLY A 652 -3.32 16.70 -21.55
N ASN A 653 -3.33 16.01 -22.70
CA ASN A 653 -4.16 16.33 -23.88
C ASN A 653 -4.97 15.14 -24.43
N GLY A 654 -5.17 14.10 -23.62
CA GLY A 654 -5.85 12.88 -24.05
C GLY A 654 -7.36 12.86 -23.82
N THR A 655 -7.94 11.66 -23.92
CA THR A 655 -9.40 11.44 -23.91
C THR A 655 -9.83 10.47 -22.81
N ILE A 656 -10.95 10.77 -22.14
CA ILE A 656 -11.61 9.91 -21.16
C ILE A 656 -12.98 9.49 -21.73
N SER A 657 -13.18 8.17 -21.88
CA SER A 657 -14.40 7.54 -22.39
C SER A 657 -14.77 6.31 -21.56
N VAL A 658 -15.08 6.55 -20.29
CA VAL A 658 -15.45 5.50 -19.32
C VAL A 658 -16.90 5.66 -18.89
N ASP A 659 -17.53 4.60 -18.38
CA ASP A 659 -18.90 4.72 -17.85
C ASP A 659 -18.97 5.68 -16.66
N ASN A 660 -17.98 5.62 -15.75
CA ASN A 660 -17.97 6.40 -14.52
C ASN A 660 -16.60 7.05 -14.22
N ALA A 661 -16.59 8.31 -13.77
CA ALA A 661 -15.38 9.01 -13.39
C ALA A 661 -15.54 9.95 -12.17
N TYR A 662 -14.69 9.80 -11.16
CA TYR A 662 -14.52 10.80 -10.08
C TYR A 662 -13.16 11.47 -10.23
N LEU A 663 -13.14 12.75 -10.58
CA LEU A 663 -11.92 13.48 -10.90
C LEU A 663 -11.80 14.66 -9.95
N ARG A 664 -10.68 14.76 -9.22
CA ARG A 664 -10.49 15.80 -8.21
C ARG A 664 -9.07 16.35 -8.21
N GLY A 665 -8.97 17.67 -8.19
CA GLY A 665 -7.70 18.36 -7.96
C GLY A 665 -7.34 18.39 -6.47
N GLY A 666 -6.04 18.35 -6.18
CA GLY A 666 -5.54 18.49 -4.82
C GLY A 666 -5.65 19.92 -4.32
N ASN A 667 -5.78 20.10 -3.01
CA ASN A 667 -5.85 21.42 -2.40
C ASN A 667 -4.47 22.08 -2.29
N SER A 668 -4.47 23.40 -2.05
CA SER A 668 -3.28 24.17 -1.68
C SER A 668 -3.45 24.69 -0.26
N TYR A 669 -2.71 24.12 0.69
CA TYR A 669 -2.85 24.45 2.11
C TYR A 669 -1.91 25.55 2.54
N MET A 670 -2.41 26.51 3.34
CA MET A 670 -1.64 27.65 3.83
C MET A 670 -0.92 28.39 2.69
N SER A 671 -1.61 28.51 1.55
CA SER A 671 -1.05 28.99 0.29
C SER A 671 -1.95 30.03 -0.36
N LYS A 672 -1.32 31.03 -1.00
CA LYS A 672 -2.03 31.94 -1.91
C LYS A 672 -2.23 31.33 -3.30
N ASN A 673 -1.58 30.20 -3.60
CA ASN A 673 -1.77 29.54 -4.87
C ASN A 673 -3.10 28.78 -4.93
N GLU A 674 -3.61 28.64 -6.13
CA GLU A 674 -4.81 27.87 -6.42
C GLU A 674 -4.60 26.38 -6.15
N GLY A 675 -5.68 25.68 -5.79
CA GLY A 675 -5.70 24.22 -5.82
C GLY A 675 -5.58 23.71 -7.26
N GLY A 676 -5.24 22.42 -7.39
CA GLY A 676 -5.16 21.77 -8.68
C GLY A 676 -6.53 21.67 -9.35
N LYS A 677 -6.57 21.55 -10.67
CA LYS A 677 -7.81 21.32 -11.40
C LYS A 677 -8.21 19.85 -11.32
N ALA A 678 -9.52 19.59 -11.30
CA ALA A 678 -10.03 18.23 -11.47
C ALA A 678 -9.54 17.64 -12.80
N VAL A 679 -9.68 18.44 -13.85
CA VAL A 679 -9.36 18.11 -15.23
C VAL A 679 -8.92 19.38 -15.93
N LEU A 680 -7.77 19.36 -16.62
CA LEU A 680 -7.35 20.47 -17.48
C LEU A 680 -8.22 20.58 -18.74
N ASP A 681 -8.42 21.80 -19.25
CA ASP A 681 -9.28 22.08 -20.41
C ASP A 681 -8.83 21.38 -21.70
N SER A 682 -7.57 20.97 -21.77
CA SER A 682 -6.99 20.21 -22.88
C SER A 682 -7.43 18.74 -22.92
N ILE A 683 -8.05 18.22 -21.86
CA ILE A 683 -8.57 16.86 -21.80
C ILE A 683 -9.98 16.80 -22.36
N THR A 684 -10.22 15.84 -23.25
CA THR A 684 -11.56 15.54 -23.76
C THR A 684 -12.23 14.50 -22.88
N ILE A 685 -13.47 14.76 -22.44
CA ILE A 685 -14.32 13.79 -21.74
C ILE A 685 -15.52 13.50 -22.63
N GLU A 686 -15.78 12.22 -22.89
CA GLU A 686 -16.93 11.80 -23.69
C GLU A 686 -18.26 12.02 -22.96
N LYS A 687 -19.29 12.39 -23.72
CA LYS A 687 -20.60 12.82 -23.19
C LYS A 687 -21.29 11.79 -22.30
N ASN A 688 -21.06 10.51 -22.57
CA ASN A 688 -21.64 9.41 -21.81
C ASN A 688 -20.96 9.16 -20.45
N THR A 689 -19.80 9.77 -20.20
CA THR A 689 -19.07 9.60 -18.93
C THR A 689 -19.86 10.25 -17.80
N LYS A 690 -20.33 9.43 -16.86
CA LYS A 690 -21.03 9.90 -15.66
C LYS A 690 -20.05 10.15 -14.53
N GLY A 691 -20.34 11.10 -13.65
CA GLY A 691 -19.50 11.32 -12.48
C GLY A 691 -19.37 12.77 -12.04
N TYR A 692 -18.27 13.06 -11.35
CA TYR A 692 -18.02 14.34 -10.70
C TYR A 692 -16.63 14.86 -10.99
N THR A 693 -16.53 16.17 -11.22
CA THR A 693 -15.28 16.90 -11.30
C THR A 693 -15.23 17.93 -10.18
N VAL A 694 -14.24 17.83 -9.29
CA VAL A 694 -14.09 18.72 -8.13
C VAL A 694 -12.72 19.39 -8.16
N ASP A 695 -12.67 20.69 -8.47
CA ASP A 695 -11.42 21.44 -8.39
C ASP A 695 -10.92 21.51 -6.95
N GLY A 696 -9.59 21.49 -6.81
CA GLY A 696 -8.93 21.73 -5.54
C GLY A 696 -9.16 23.17 -5.06
N LYS A 697 -9.23 23.33 -3.75
CA LYS A 697 -9.41 24.63 -3.09
C LYS A 697 -8.11 25.07 -2.44
N ASN A 698 -7.99 26.35 -2.12
CA ASN A 698 -6.89 26.87 -1.31
C ASN A 698 -7.34 27.30 0.09
N SER A 699 -6.47 27.16 1.08
CA SER A 699 -6.62 27.79 2.39
C SER A 699 -5.53 28.83 2.61
N THR A 700 -5.88 29.94 3.24
CA THR A 700 -4.93 31.01 3.57
C THR A 700 -4.62 31.09 5.07
N ASN A 701 -5.41 30.41 5.90
CA ASN A 701 -5.26 30.37 7.35
C ASN A 701 -5.56 28.98 7.92
N SER A 702 -5.21 28.77 9.19
CA SER A 702 -5.30 27.48 9.88
C SER A 702 -6.73 26.97 10.08
N ILE A 703 -7.72 27.85 10.15
CA ILE A 703 -9.14 27.48 10.33
C ILE A 703 -9.68 26.91 9.02
N GLU A 704 -9.43 27.58 7.90
CA GLU A 704 -9.75 27.09 6.56
C GLU A 704 -9.03 25.78 6.24
N ASP A 705 -7.73 25.70 6.59
CA ASP A 705 -6.91 24.50 6.42
C ASP A 705 -7.54 23.28 7.12
N SER A 706 -7.91 23.43 8.39
CA SER A 706 -8.52 22.37 9.18
C SER A 706 -9.86 21.88 8.59
N LYS A 707 -10.67 22.80 8.06
CA LYS A 707 -11.93 22.45 7.37
C LYS A 707 -11.66 21.67 6.08
N LEU A 708 -10.73 22.17 5.26
CA LEU A 708 -10.37 21.56 3.99
C LEU A 708 -9.76 20.17 4.16
N GLN A 709 -8.94 19.95 5.18
CA GLN A 709 -8.38 18.63 5.48
C GLN A 709 -9.46 17.59 5.78
N ASN A 710 -10.54 17.97 6.48
CA ASN A 710 -11.67 17.08 6.77
C ASN A 710 -12.54 16.77 5.53
N GLU A 711 -12.62 17.71 4.59
CA GLU A 711 -13.37 17.55 3.33
C GLU A 711 -12.63 16.75 2.25
N THR A 712 -11.32 16.53 2.42
CA THR A 712 -10.47 15.99 1.35
C THR A 712 -10.38 14.48 1.44
N PRO A 713 -10.84 13.75 0.41
CA PRO A 713 -10.70 12.31 0.36
C PRO A 713 -9.23 11.95 0.08
N ASN A 714 -8.47 11.66 1.14
CA ASN A 714 -7.08 11.24 1.04
C ASN A 714 -6.96 9.75 1.39
N TRP A 715 -6.25 9.00 0.55
CA TRP A 715 -5.84 7.63 0.87
C TRP A 715 -4.39 7.62 1.35
N ASN A 716 -4.20 7.46 2.65
CA ASN A 716 -2.88 7.48 3.29
C ASN A 716 -2.28 6.09 3.50
N GLY A 717 -3.07 5.04 3.27
CA GLY A 717 -2.75 3.67 3.66
C GLY A 717 -1.74 2.96 2.76
N TYR A 718 -1.28 1.84 3.29
CA TYR A 718 -0.60 0.73 2.59
C TYR A 718 -1.55 -0.45 2.34
N THR A 719 -2.83 -0.30 2.72
CA THR A 719 -3.95 -1.23 2.51
C THR A 719 -4.98 -0.60 1.59
N ALA A 720 -5.83 -1.41 0.94
CA ALA A 720 -6.89 -0.91 0.06
C ALA A 720 -7.73 0.22 0.72
N PRO A 721 -8.20 1.21 -0.05
CA PRO A 721 -9.12 2.23 0.44
C PRO A 721 -10.30 1.61 1.21
N ASN A 722 -10.56 2.12 2.41
CA ASN A 722 -11.69 1.65 3.21
C ASN A 722 -13.02 2.06 2.56
N LYS A 723 -14.10 1.42 3.02
CA LYS A 723 -15.45 1.65 2.50
C LYS A 723 -15.86 3.13 2.59
N ASP A 724 -15.62 3.78 3.73
CA ASP A 724 -15.99 5.20 3.93
C ASP A 724 -15.37 6.13 2.89
N LEU A 725 -14.10 5.88 2.52
CA LEU A 725 -13.44 6.65 1.48
C LEU A 725 -14.03 6.34 0.10
N LEU A 726 -14.29 5.07 -0.21
CA LEU A 726 -14.89 4.67 -1.49
C LEU A 726 -16.31 5.21 -1.65
N ASP A 727 -17.10 5.24 -0.58
CA ASP A 727 -18.46 5.78 -0.58
C ASP A 727 -18.44 7.30 -0.88
N LYS A 728 -17.46 8.04 -0.33
CA LYS A 728 -17.23 9.47 -0.66
C LYS A 728 -16.80 9.72 -2.11
N LEU A 729 -16.20 8.71 -2.75
CA LEU A 729 -15.72 8.76 -4.13
C LEU A 729 -16.70 8.08 -5.10
N SER A 730 -17.86 7.64 -4.61
CA SER A 730 -18.86 6.96 -5.42
C SER A 730 -19.44 7.87 -6.50
N THR A 731 -19.74 7.25 -7.64
CA THR A 731 -20.40 7.86 -8.80
C THR A 731 -21.82 7.34 -8.98
N GLU A 732 -22.35 6.65 -7.96
CA GLU A 732 -23.73 6.18 -7.97
C GLU A 732 -24.69 7.37 -8.14
N ASN A 733 -25.60 7.25 -9.11
CA ASN A 733 -26.54 8.31 -9.51
C ASN A 733 -25.90 9.61 -10.02
N ALA A 734 -24.62 9.58 -10.41
CA ALA A 734 -23.96 10.76 -10.94
C ALA A 734 -24.50 11.17 -12.33
N PRO A 735 -24.58 12.49 -12.61
CA PRO A 735 -24.96 13.00 -13.93
C PRO A 735 -23.84 12.80 -14.95
N SER A 736 -24.11 13.08 -16.23
CA SER A 736 -23.06 13.23 -17.25
C SER A 736 -22.16 14.42 -16.88
N ILE A 737 -20.84 14.21 -16.87
CA ILE A 737 -19.87 15.28 -16.57
C ILE A 737 -19.97 16.41 -17.60
N VAL A 738 -20.05 16.06 -18.89
CA VAL A 738 -20.17 17.04 -19.97
C VAL A 738 -21.52 17.74 -19.90
N GLY A 739 -22.59 16.98 -19.67
CA GLY A 739 -23.93 17.54 -19.52
C GLY A 739 -24.04 18.54 -18.38
N GLU A 740 -23.42 18.26 -17.23
CA GLU A 740 -23.41 19.19 -16.09
C GLU A 740 -22.58 20.45 -16.37
N LYS A 741 -21.43 20.31 -17.05
CA LYS A 741 -20.64 21.47 -17.50
C LYS A 741 -21.41 22.36 -18.50
N GLU A 742 -22.10 21.75 -19.46
CA GLU A 742 -22.94 22.46 -20.43
C GLU A 742 -24.11 23.18 -19.72
N LYS A 743 -24.76 22.50 -18.77
CA LYS A 743 -25.83 23.09 -17.94
C LYS A 743 -25.34 24.29 -17.12
N GLN A 744 -24.21 24.18 -16.42
CA GLN A 744 -23.65 25.29 -15.64
C GLN A 744 -23.27 26.49 -16.53
N LYS A 745 -22.77 26.23 -17.74
CA LYS A 745 -22.51 27.29 -18.72
C LYS A 745 -23.79 27.99 -19.16
N LEU A 746 -24.83 27.22 -19.48
CA LEU A 746 -26.16 27.76 -19.83
C LEU A 746 -26.78 28.56 -18.68
N GLU A 747 -26.65 28.10 -17.44
CA GLU A 747 -27.13 28.83 -16.25
C GLU A 747 -26.40 30.17 -16.08
N LYS A 748 -25.08 30.21 -16.31
CA LYS A 748 -24.28 31.43 -16.25
C LYS A 748 -24.64 32.41 -17.37
N ASP A 749 -24.84 31.91 -18.58
CA ASP A 749 -25.26 32.72 -19.73
C ASP A 749 -26.67 33.29 -19.48
N LEU A 750 -27.60 32.48 -18.95
CA LEU A 750 -28.93 32.90 -18.56
C LEU A 750 -28.90 34.00 -17.48
N GLU A 751 -28.04 33.88 -16.47
CA GLU A 751 -27.89 34.89 -15.42
C GLU A 751 -27.33 36.21 -15.97
N LYS A 752 -26.38 36.13 -16.92
CA LYS A 752 -25.87 37.32 -17.62
C LYS A 752 -26.99 38.00 -18.42
N THR A 753 -27.78 37.23 -19.17
CA THR A 753 -28.93 37.76 -19.94
C THR A 753 -29.99 38.38 -19.02
N LYS A 754 -30.26 37.80 -17.85
CA LYS A 754 -31.19 38.40 -16.86
C LYS A 754 -30.71 39.77 -16.37
N LYS A 755 -29.41 39.90 -16.08
CA LYS A 755 -28.83 41.19 -15.65
C LYS A 755 -28.87 42.25 -16.75
N GLU A 756 -28.66 41.85 -18.00
CA GLU A 756 -28.79 42.76 -19.16
C GLU A 756 -30.25 43.18 -19.37
N LEU A 757 -31.20 42.26 -19.24
CA LEU A 757 -32.64 42.57 -19.33
C LEU A 757 -33.08 43.57 -18.25
N GLU A 758 -32.57 43.44 -17.02
CA GLU A 758 -32.93 44.35 -15.93
C GLU A 758 -32.41 45.78 -16.19
N LYS A 759 -31.18 45.93 -16.71
CA LYS A 759 -30.66 47.24 -17.14
C LYS A 759 -31.53 47.88 -18.24
N ILE A 760 -31.95 47.09 -19.23
CA ILE A 760 -32.82 47.57 -20.31
C ILE A 760 -34.16 48.06 -19.75
N LYS A 761 -34.76 47.35 -18.78
CA LYS A 761 -36.00 47.78 -18.13
C LYS A 761 -35.82 49.11 -17.40
N GLU A 762 -34.73 49.28 -16.64
CA GLU A 762 -34.43 50.54 -15.94
C GLU A 762 -34.27 51.71 -16.92
N GLU A 763 -33.56 51.50 -18.04
CA GLU A 763 -33.43 52.51 -19.09
C GLU A 763 -34.77 52.85 -19.75
N LEU A 764 -35.60 51.83 -20.02
CA LEU A 764 -36.92 52.01 -20.61
C LEU A 764 -37.86 52.77 -19.65
N GLU A 765 -37.74 52.56 -18.34
CA GLU A 765 -38.48 53.31 -17.34
C GLU A 765 -38.04 54.79 -17.25
N LYS A 766 -36.72 55.06 -17.36
CA LYS A 766 -36.21 56.44 -17.46
C LYS A 766 -36.72 57.14 -18.71
N ILE A 767 -36.70 56.46 -19.86
CA ILE A 767 -37.23 57.00 -21.12
C ILE A 767 -38.73 57.31 -20.99
N LYS A 768 -39.52 56.43 -20.35
CA LYS A 768 -40.94 56.69 -20.08
C LYS A 768 -41.15 57.92 -19.20
N GLN A 769 -40.37 58.08 -18.13
CA GLN A 769 -40.45 59.24 -17.25
C GLN A 769 -40.08 60.54 -17.98
N GLU A 770 -39.04 60.52 -18.81
CA GLU A 770 -38.65 61.65 -19.65
C GLU A 770 -39.74 62.00 -20.67
N LEU A 771 -40.36 60.99 -21.28
CA LEU A 771 -41.48 61.17 -22.21
C LEU A 771 -42.71 61.79 -21.52
N GLU A 772 -43.08 61.32 -20.33
CA GLU A 772 -44.15 61.91 -19.51
C GLU A 772 -43.86 63.38 -19.17
N LYS A 773 -42.64 63.68 -18.74
CA LYS A 773 -42.22 65.06 -18.43
C LYS A 773 -42.29 65.96 -19.68
N SER A 774 -41.84 65.46 -20.83
CA SER A 774 -41.90 66.20 -22.10
C SER A 774 -43.35 66.47 -22.54
N LYS A 775 -44.28 65.53 -22.33
CA LYS A 775 -45.71 65.74 -22.58
C LYS A 775 -46.29 66.84 -21.69
N GLN A 776 -45.99 66.84 -20.38
CA GLN A 776 -46.46 67.87 -19.46
C GLN A 776 -45.93 69.27 -19.82
N ASP A 777 -44.66 69.36 -20.19
CA ASP A 777 -44.05 70.64 -20.61
C ASP A 777 -44.69 71.15 -21.92
N SER A 778 -44.99 70.26 -22.87
CA SER A 778 -45.74 70.60 -24.09
C SER A 778 -47.12 71.16 -23.79
N GLU A 779 -47.86 70.58 -22.83
CA GLU A 779 -49.18 71.09 -22.42
C GLU A 779 -49.10 72.48 -21.76
N LYS A 780 -48.09 72.72 -20.92
CA LYS A 780 -47.87 74.04 -20.31
C LYS A 780 -47.61 75.12 -21.37
N ILE A 781 -46.73 74.83 -22.32
CA ILE A 781 -46.41 75.75 -23.43
C ILE A 781 -47.66 76.03 -24.29
N LYS A 782 -48.51 75.02 -24.55
CA LYS A 782 -49.79 75.22 -25.26
C LYS A 782 -50.72 76.18 -24.51
N LYS A 783 -50.84 76.04 -23.18
CA LYS A 783 -51.68 76.92 -22.35
C LYS A 783 -51.16 78.36 -22.33
N GLU A 784 -49.85 78.57 -22.24
CA GLU A 784 -49.23 79.90 -22.30
C GLU A 784 -49.40 80.55 -23.66
N LEU A 785 -49.22 79.79 -24.74
CA LEU A 785 -49.41 80.27 -26.11
C LEU A 785 -50.84 80.76 -26.32
N GLU A 786 -51.84 80.07 -25.77
CA GLU A 786 -53.24 80.47 -25.89
C GLU A 786 -53.54 81.79 -25.16
N LYS A 787 -52.99 81.98 -23.96
CA LYS A 787 -53.11 83.24 -23.21
C LYS A 787 -52.50 84.42 -23.97
N ILE A 788 -51.29 84.25 -24.50
CA ILE A 788 -50.57 85.31 -25.21
C ILE A 788 -51.26 85.65 -26.54
N LYS A 789 -51.84 84.66 -27.23
CA LYS A 789 -52.67 84.91 -28.42
C LYS A 789 -53.90 85.76 -28.10
N GLN A 790 -54.58 85.48 -26.97
CA GLN A 790 -55.72 86.28 -26.53
C GLN A 790 -55.31 87.72 -26.20
N GLU A 791 -54.15 87.92 -25.55
CA GLU A 791 -53.61 89.26 -25.29
C GLU A 791 -53.21 90.00 -26.57
N LEU A 792 -52.61 89.29 -27.53
CA LEU A 792 -52.28 89.85 -28.84
C LEU A 792 -53.53 90.29 -29.60
N GLU A 793 -54.59 89.49 -29.58
CA GLU A 793 -55.86 89.82 -30.22
C GLU A 793 -56.51 91.06 -29.60
N LYS A 794 -56.52 91.15 -28.26
CA LYS A 794 -56.99 92.34 -27.54
C LYS A 794 -56.16 93.58 -27.91
N ALA A 795 -54.84 93.48 -27.92
CA ALA A 795 -53.96 94.59 -28.29
C ALA A 795 -54.17 95.04 -29.75
N LYS A 796 -54.41 94.11 -30.68
CA LYS A 796 -54.74 94.43 -32.08
C LYS A 796 -56.08 95.14 -32.20
N GLN A 797 -57.10 94.70 -31.46
CA GLN A 797 -58.40 95.38 -31.41
C GLN A 797 -58.31 96.79 -30.79
N GLU A 798 -57.49 96.96 -29.75
CA GLU A 798 -57.21 98.27 -29.15
C GLU A 798 -56.49 99.21 -30.12
N LEU A 799 -55.51 98.71 -30.89
CA LEU A 799 -54.84 99.46 -31.94
C LEU A 799 -55.82 99.90 -33.04
N GLU A 800 -56.73 99.03 -33.45
CA GLU A 800 -57.73 99.34 -34.49
C GLU A 800 -58.70 100.43 -34.02
N LYS A 801 -59.16 100.36 -32.76
CA LYS A 801 -59.95 101.43 -32.13
C LYS A 801 -59.18 102.74 -32.02
N ALA A 802 -57.90 102.70 -31.64
CA ALA A 802 -57.05 103.89 -31.54
C ALA A 802 -56.78 104.57 -32.91
N LYS A 803 -56.73 103.79 -33.99
CA LYS A 803 -56.59 104.32 -35.37
C LYS A 803 -57.85 105.02 -35.89
N GLN A 804 -59.03 104.70 -35.35
CA GLN A 804 -60.31 105.28 -35.78
C GLN A 804 -60.66 106.59 -35.05
N SER A 805 -60.08 106.89 -33.89
CA SER A 805 -60.29 108.16 -33.17
C SER A 805 -59.42 109.28 -33.75
N GLY A 806 -59.99 110.18 -34.56
CA GLY A 806 -59.31 111.22 -35.33
C GLY A 806 -58.69 112.41 -34.55
N SER A 807 -58.02 112.18 -33.41
CA SER A 807 -57.26 113.22 -32.69
C SER A 807 -55.83 112.78 -32.39
N LYS A 808 -54.85 113.64 -32.68
CA LYS A 808 -53.39 113.46 -32.53
C LYS A 808 -52.99 112.75 -31.21
N LYS A 809 -52.84 111.42 -31.25
CA LYS A 809 -52.13 110.61 -30.24
C LYS A 809 -51.24 109.55 -30.91
N GLN A 810 -50.27 110.01 -31.69
CA GLN A 810 -49.30 109.13 -32.37
C GLN A 810 -48.53 108.24 -31.35
N ASN A 811 -48.26 108.74 -30.15
CA ASN A 811 -47.52 108.01 -29.11
C ASN A 811 -48.25 106.74 -28.61
N GLU A 812 -49.58 106.77 -28.42
CA GLU A 812 -50.35 105.59 -27.99
C GLU A 812 -50.38 104.51 -29.08
N ILE A 813 -50.44 104.92 -30.36
CA ILE A 813 -50.36 104.02 -31.51
C ILE A 813 -48.96 103.39 -31.61
N ASP A 814 -47.91 104.17 -31.42
CA ASP A 814 -46.52 103.67 -31.48
C ASP A 814 -46.22 102.70 -30.32
N GLU A 815 -46.74 102.97 -29.12
CA GLU A 815 -46.60 102.10 -27.96
C GLU A 815 -47.41 100.79 -28.11
N LEU A 816 -48.64 100.86 -28.65
CA LEU A 816 -49.43 99.66 -28.98
C LEU A 816 -48.78 98.84 -30.10
N ASN A 817 -48.22 99.48 -31.14
CA ASN A 817 -47.48 98.79 -32.20
C ASN A 817 -46.24 98.08 -31.64
N LYS A 818 -45.51 98.72 -30.72
CA LYS A 818 -44.37 98.10 -30.03
C LYS A 818 -44.81 96.89 -29.20
N ARG A 819 -45.91 97.01 -28.46
CA ARG A 819 -46.47 95.91 -27.66
C ARG A 819 -46.98 94.76 -28.52
N ILE A 820 -47.62 95.03 -29.65
CA ILE A 820 -48.03 94.01 -30.62
C ILE A 820 -46.82 93.29 -31.19
N LYS A 821 -45.77 94.03 -31.59
CA LYS A 821 -44.53 93.43 -32.10
C LYS A 821 -43.86 92.52 -31.07
N GLU A 822 -43.77 92.96 -29.81
CA GLU A 822 -43.23 92.15 -28.71
C GLU A 822 -44.08 90.90 -28.43
N LEU A 823 -45.42 91.00 -28.52
CA LEU A 823 -46.32 89.86 -28.36
C LEU A 823 -46.23 88.89 -29.56
N GLU A 824 -46.10 89.39 -30.78
CA GLU A 824 -45.88 88.57 -31.99
C GLU A 824 -44.54 87.82 -31.94
N GLU A 825 -43.48 88.49 -31.50
CA GLU A 825 -42.17 87.87 -31.26
C GLU A 825 -42.26 86.78 -30.18
N LYS A 826 -43.00 87.01 -29.08
CA LYS A 826 -43.25 86.00 -28.05
C LYS A 826 -44.06 84.81 -28.58
N VAL A 827 -45.13 85.04 -29.34
CA VAL A 827 -45.93 83.98 -29.99
C VAL A 827 -45.07 83.15 -30.93
N ASN A 828 -44.24 83.78 -31.75
CA ASN A 828 -43.33 83.09 -32.67
C ASN A 828 -42.27 82.29 -31.92
N SER A 829 -41.71 82.84 -30.83
CA SER A 829 -40.75 82.12 -29.99
C SER A 829 -41.35 80.88 -29.31
N LEU A 830 -42.61 80.96 -28.85
CA LEU A 830 -43.30 79.85 -28.21
C LEU A 830 -43.78 78.81 -29.22
N LYS A 831 -44.25 79.23 -30.41
CA LYS A 831 -44.54 78.32 -31.52
C LYS A 831 -43.28 77.55 -31.96
N ALA A 832 -42.15 78.23 -32.08
CA ALA A 832 -40.87 77.58 -32.41
C ALA A 832 -40.44 76.58 -31.32
N LYS A 833 -40.68 76.87 -30.03
CA LYS A 833 -40.47 75.90 -28.94
C LYS A 833 -41.44 74.71 -29.01
N LEU A 834 -42.68 74.92 -29.44
CA LEU A 834 -43.71 73.88 -29.62
C LEU A 834 -43.45 73.00 -30.85
N GLU A 835 -42.95 73.56 -31.94
CA GLU A 835 -42.52 72.84 -33.15
C GLU A 835 -41.26 72.01 -32.89
N LYS A 836 -40.30 72.55 -32.12
CA LYS A 836 -39.18 71.76 -31.58
C LYS A 836 -39.65 70.61 -30.68
N GLY A 837 -40.75 70.79 -29.94
CA GLY A 837 -41.38 69.73 -29.14
C GLY A 837 -42.17 68.69 -29.95
N LYS A 838 -42.76 69.08 -31.10
CA LYS A 838 -43.48 68.16 -32.01
C LYS A 838 -42.54 67.29 -32.84
N ASN A 839 -41.36 67.79 -33.18
CA ASN A 839 -40.34 67.06 -33.94
C ASN A 839 -39.55 66.04 -33.11
N ASN A 840 -39.88 65.86 -31.83
CA ASN A 840 -39.28 64.82 -30.98
C ASN A 840 -39.90 63.41 -31.19
N ASN A 841 -40.82 63.24 -32.15
CA ASN A 841 -41.38 61.94 -32.53
C ASN A 841 -40.92 61.43 -33.92
N SER A 842 -39.93 62.07 -34.53
CA SER A 842 -39.21 61.53 -35.68
C SER A 842 -37.75 61.37 -35.28
N SER A 843 -37.26 60.15 -35.42
CA SER A 843 -35.86 59.80 -35.41
C SER A 843 -35.03 60.79 -36.22
N ASP A 844 -34.27 61.66 -35.55
CA ASP A 844 -33.07 62.32 -36.08
C ASP A 844 -32.38 63.11 -34.96
N LYS A 845 -31.64 62.40 -34.11
CA LYS A 845 -30.49 63.01 -33.43
C LYS A 845 -29.36 63.11 -34.45
N GLN A 846 -29.41 64.10 -35.33
CA GLN A 846 -28.18 64.56 -35.98
C GLN A 846 -27.38 65.38 -34.98
N ASN A 847 -26.23 64.81 -34.63
CA ASN A 847 -24.94 65.47 -34.70
C ASN A 847 -24.82 66.83 -33.99
N ASN A 848 -24.53 66.74 -32.69
CA ASN A 848 -23.32 67.45 -32.25
C ASN A 848 -22.14 66.78 -32.95
N ASN A 849 -21.77 67.28 -34.14
CA ASN A 849 -20.51 66.94 -34.80
C ASN A 849 -19.36 67.58 -34.01
N ASN A 850 -19.06 66.98 -32.86
CA ASN A 850 -17.70 66.73 -32.50
C ASN A 850 -17.60 65.20 -32.33
N PRO A 851 -16.90 64.48 -33.21
CA PRO A 851 -16.85 63.03 -33.14
C PRO A 851 -16.41 62.59 -31.74
N LYS A 852 -17.13 61.64 -31.13
CA LYS A 852 -16.72 61.07 -29.84
C LYS A 852 -15.32 60.49 -30.03
N ILE A 853 -14.33 61.01 -29.29
CA ILE A 853 -13.01 60.37 -29.22
C ILE A 853 -13.21 59.11 -28.40
N ILE A 854 -13.06 57.96 -29.04
CA ILE A 854 -13.21 56.66 -28.40
C ILE A 854 -11.87 56.30 -27.72
N GLU A 855 -11.94 55.88 -26.46
CA GLU A 855 -10.76 55.55 -25.68
C GLU A 855 -10.24 54.14 -26.00
N PHE A 856 -8.92 53.99 -25.99
CA PHE A 856 -8.27 52.69 -26.07
C PHE A 856 -8.20 52.08 -24.67
N LEU A 857 -8.86 50.94 -24.47
CA LEU A 857 -8.73 50.11 -23.28
C LEU A 857 -7.45 49.26 -23.34
N TYR A 858 -7.01 48.91 -24.55
CA TYR A 858 -5.76 48.19 -24.77
C TYR A 858 -5.20 48.52 -26.15
N GLY A 859 -3.89 48.64 -26.21
CA GLY A 859 -3.16 48.64 -27.47
C GLY A 859 -2.85 50.01 -28.08
N LYS A 860 -3.04 51.10 -27.33
CA LYS A 860 -2.58 52.43 -27.74
C LYS A 860 -1.05 52.48 -27.78
N ASN A 861 -0.48 53.04 -28.85
CA ASN A 861 0.94 53.30 -29.03
C ASN A 861 1.84 52.05 -28.95
N GLN A 862 1.36 50.92 -29.49
CA GLN A 862 2.08 49.64 -29.46
C GLN A 862 3.28 49.60 -30.43
N THR A 863 4.33 48.90 -30.01
CA THR A 863 5.41 48.45 -30.90
C THR A 863 5.06 47.08 -31.47
N VAL A 864 5.18 46.92 -32.78
CA VAL A 864 4.84 45.71 -33.53
C VAL A 864 6.11 45.10 -34.09
N THR A 865 6.42 43.85 -33.73
CA THR A 865 7.55 43.14 -34.33
C THR A 865 7.06 42.17 -35.41
N LYS A 866 7.59 42.28 -36.61
CA LYS A 866 7.25 41.38 -37.73
C LYS A 866 7.72 39.95 -37.43
N ASN A 867 6.95 38.93 -37.81
CA ASN A 867 7.32 37.51 -37.69
C ASN A 867 7.65 37.00 -36.25
N ASP A 868 7.11 37.65 -35.21
CA ASP A 868 7.31 37.25 -33.80
C ASP A 868 6.25 36.26 -33.26
N GLY A 869 5.20 35.96 -34.04
CA GLY A 869 4.10 35.09 -33.64
C GLY A 869 3.08 35.73 -32.68
N HIS A 870 3.31 36.97 -32.20
CA HIS A 870 2.37 37.70 -31.35
C HIS A 870 1.26 38.36 -32.16
N LYS A 871 0.05 38.44 -31.61
CA LYS A 871 -1.12 39.01 -32.29
C LYS A 871 -1.13 40.53 -32.18
N LEU A 872 -1.44 41.23 -33.28
CA LEU A 872 -1.70 42.67 -33.28
C LEU A 872 -3.20 42.92 -33.07
N PHE A 873 -3.58 43.45 -31.92
CA PHE A 873 -4.98 43.78 -31.64
C PHE A 873 -5.14 45.01 -30.76
N PHE A 874 -6.33 45.59 -30.82
CA PHE A 874 -6.72 46.79 -30.09
C PHE A 874 -8.07 46.55 -29.44
N ARG A 875 -8.25 47.09 -28.23
CA ARG A 875 -9.54 47.07 -27.53
C ARG A 875 -9.99 48.50 -27.29
N LEU A 876 -11.18 48.83 -27.75
CA LEU A 876 -11.75 50.17 -27.70
C LEU A 876 -13.01 50.20 -26.82
N ASP A 877 -13.20 51.31 -26.10
CA ASP A 877 -14.34 51.54 -25.20
C ASP A 877 -15.61 51.96 -25.96
N GLU A 878 -15.96 51.19 -26.98
CA GLU A 878 -17.18 51.39 -27.77
C GLU A 878 -17.74 50.03 -28.23
N ASP A 879 -19.04 49.96 -28.44
CA ASP A 879 -19.75 48.75 -28.86
C ASP A 879 -19.46 48.43 -30.34
N VAL A 880 -19.24 47.14 -30.64
CA VAL A 880 -18.95 46.65 -31.99
C VAL A 880 -20.05 46.99 -32.99
N LYS A 881 -21.30 47.16 -32.55
CA LYS A 881 -22.42 47.57 -33.43
C LYS A 881 -22.22 48.95 -34.07
N ASN A 882 -21.38 49.78 -33.44
CA ASN A 882 -21.03 51.11 -33.90
C ASN A 882 -19.76 51.11 -34.74
N PHE A 883 -19.00 50.01 -34.80
CA PHE A 883 -17.76 49.93 -35.57
C PHE A 883 -18.06 50.01 -37.08
N GLU A 884 -17.31 50.85 -37.80
CA GLU A 884 -17.42 50.99 -39.26
C GLU A 884 -16.22 50.32 -39.95
N ASN A 885 -15.01 50.83 -39.76
CA ASN A 885 -13.81 50.40 -40.49
C ASN A 885 -12.51 50.82 -39.79
N VAL A 886 -11.37 50.30 -40.27
CA VAL A 886 -10.01 50.74 -39.90
C VAL A 886 -9.32 51.41 -41.09
N TYR A 887 -8.59 52.49 -40.83
CA TYR A 887 -7.66 53.11 -41.76
C TYR A 887 -6.22 53.00 -41.27
N LEU A 888 -5.29 52.64 -42.15
CA LEU A 888 -3.84 52.66 -41.94
C LEU A 888 -3.25 53.78 -42.81
N ASP A 889 -2.59 54.76 -42.19
CA ASP A 889 -2.02 55.93 -42.87
C ASP A 889 -3.00 56.62 -43.83
N GLY A 890 -4.27 56.71 -43.40
CA GLY A 890 -5.36 57.29 -44.18
C GLY A 890 -5.95 56.39 -45.27
N LYS A 891 -5.43 55.18 -45.47
CA LYS A 891 -5.97 54.19 -46.43
C LYS A 891 -6.86 53.17 -45.73
N LEU A 892 -8.01 52.87 -46.32
CA LEU A 892 -8.94 51.85 -45.81
C LEU A 892 -8.26 50.47 -45.78
N VAL A 893 -8.30 49.80 -44.64
CA VAL A 893 -7.82 48.42 -44.49
C VAL A 893 -8.92 47.47 -44.95
N ASP A 894 -8.55 46.47 -45.77
CA ASP A 894 -9.49 45.45 -46.26
C ASP A 894 -10.12 44.67 -45.09
N PRO A 895 -11.46 44.47 -45.04
CA PRO A 895 -12.11 43.72 -43.98
C PRO A 895 -11.62 42.28 -43.78
N SER A 896 -11.00 41.64 -44.78
CA SER A 896 -10.37 40.32 -44.65
C SER A 896 -9.09 40.34 -43.80
N MET A 897 -8.49 41.51 -43.58
CA MET A 897 -7.23 41.70 -42.87
C MET A 897 -7.40 41.86 -41.35
N PHE A 898 -8.63 41.87 -40.85
CA PHE A 898 -8.92 41.92 -39.42
C PHE A 898 -10.23 41.22 -39.07
N THR A 899 -10.39 40.90 -37.78
CA THR A 899 -11.65 40.39 -37.22
C THR A 899 -12.10 41.30 -36.09
N VAL A 900 -13.41 41.40 -35.89
CA VAL A 900 -14.00 42.25 -34.84
C VAL A 900 -14.89 41.40 -33.92
N LYS A 901 -14.70 41.53 -32.60
CA LYS A 901 -15.42 40.75 -31.57
C LYS A 901 -16.17 41.68 -30.59
N SER A 902 -17.28 41.19 -30.02
CA SER A 902 -18.12 41.91 -29.05
C SER A 902 -17.60 41.81 -27.61
N GLY A 903 -17.96 42.78 -26.75
CA GLY A 903 -17.54 42.85 -25.33
C GLY A 903 -16.54 43.97 -24.99
N SER A 904 -16.77 45.19 -25.51
CA SER A 904 -15.78 46.18 -25.99
C SER A 904 -15.33 45.83 -27.42
N THR A 905 -15.22 46.79 -28.34
CA THR A 905 -14.77 46.51 -29.71
C THR A 905 -13.33 46.04 -29.69
N ILE A 906 -13.11 44.77 -30.00
CA ILE A 906 -11.76 44.19 -30.14
C ILE A 906 -11.51 44.01 -31.63
N VAL A 907 -10.52 44.74 -32.16
CA VAL A 907 -10.06 44.60 -33.55
C VAL A 907 -8.75 43.84 -33.54
N GLU A 908 -8.74 42.63 -34.11
CA GLU A 908 -7.58 41.74 -34.19
C GLU A 908 -7.16 41.61 -35.66
N PHE A 909 -5.96 42.09 -36.00
CA PHE A 909 -5.42 42.02 -37.36
C PHE A 909 -4.82 40.64 -37.65
N THR A 910 -4.89 40.21 -38.90
CA THR A 910 -4.27 38.96 -39.35
C THR A 910 -2.74 39.07 -39.26
N ASN A 911 -2.08 37.92 -39.09
CA ASN A 911 -0.61 37.88 -39.11
C ASN A 911 -0.06 38.30 -40.48
N GLU A 912 -0.79 38.03 -41.56
CA GLU A 912 -0.47 38.48 -42.92
C GLU A 912 -0.42 40.01 -42.99
N PHE A 913 -1.47 40.69 -42.53
CA PHE A 913 -1.53 42.16 -42.47
C PHE A 913 -0.42 42.74 -41.59
N LYS A 914 -0.21 42.16 -40.39
CA LYS A 914 0.86 42.60 -39.47
C LYS A 914 2.24 42.53 -40.14
N ASN A 915 2.50 41.46 -40.88
CA ASN A 915 3.80 41.23 -41.51
C ASN A 915 3.98 41.99 -42.84
N SER A 916 2.90 42.45 -43.48
CA SER A 916 2.97 43.29 -44.68
C SER A 916 3.31 44.75 -44.40
N LEU A 917 3.21 45.21 -43.14
CA LEU A 917 3.57 46.59 -42.76
C LEU A 917 5.05 46.88 -43.04
N THR A 918 5.36 48.08 -43.50
CA THR A 918 6.73 48.57 -43.64
C THR A 918 7.33 48.90 -42.27
N GLU A 919 8.66 48.95 -42.17
CA GLU A 919 9.33 49.36 -40.93
C GLU A 919 9.15 50.86 -40.69
N GLY A 920 8.86 51.25 -39.45
CA GLY A 920 8.66 52.65 -39.07
C GLY A 920 7.31 52.95 -38.40
N ASN A 921 6.95 54.23 -38.37
CA ASN A 921 5.75 54.73 -37.70
C ASN A 921 4.54 54.71 -38.63
N HIS A 922 3.45 54.12 -38.16
CA HIS A 922 2.18 54.05 -38.90
C HIS A 922 1.03 54.56 -38.05
N ASN A 923 0.10 55.30 -38.66
CA ASN A 923 -1.09 55.81 -38.01
C ASN A 923 -2.28 54.89 -38.27
N LEU A 924 -2.96 54.47 -37.20
CA LEU A 924 -4.21 53.72 -37.27
C LEU A 924 -5.37 54.60 -36.79
N GLU A 925 -6.43 54.62 -37.59
CA GLU A 925 -7.69 55.27 -37.28
C GLU A 925 -8.84 54.24 -37.31
N PHE A 926 -9.48 54.05 -36.16
CA PHE A 926 -10.66 53.20 -36.02
C PHE A 926 -11.89 54.09 -36.09
N LYS A 927 -12.75 53.87 -37.09
CA LYS A 927 -13.94 54.67 -37.33
C LYS A 927 -15.18 53.97 -36.82
N PHE A 928 -16.04 54.73 -36.16
CA PHE A 928 -17.32 54.28 -35.64
C PHE A 928 -18.42 55.25 -36.08
N LYS A 929 -19.66 54.77 -36.14
CA LYS A 929 -20.84 55.57 -36.49
C LYS A 929 -21.00 56.82 -35.63
N ASN A 930 -20.49 56.78 -34.41
CA ASN A 930 -20.62 57.83 -33.40
C ASN A 930 -19.28 58.51 -33.03
N GLY A 931 -18.15 58.14 -33.65
CA GLY A 931 -16.83 58.63 -33.21
C GLY A 931 -15.64 58.00 -33.92
N TYR A 932 -14.43 58.30 -33.44
CA TYR A 932 -13.20 57.66 -33.93
C TYR A 932 -12.16 57.51 -32.82
N ALA A 933 -11.20 56.62 -33.02
CA ALA A 933 -10.00 56.51 -32.20
C ALA A 933 -8.75 56.51 -33.07
N LYS A 934 -7.72 57.25 -32.67
CA LYS A 934 -6.43 57.35 -33.39
C LYS A 934 -5.28 56.91 -32.51
N THR A 935 -4.38 56.11 -33.06
CA THR A 935 -3.13 55.73 -32.41
C THR A 935 -2.03 55.54 -33.44
N GLN A 936 -0.78 55.59 -33.00
CA GLN A 936 0.38 55.35 -33.84
C GLN A 936 1.02 54.04 -33.41
N ILE A 937 1.36 53.15 -34.33
CA ILE A 937 2.17 51.97 -34.06
C ILE A 937 3.58 52.17 -34.59
N HIS A 938 4.55 51.55 -33.92
CA HIS A 938 5.94 51.50 -34.38
C HIS A 938 6.29 50.09 -34.82
N VAL A 939 6.53 49.87 -36.11
CA VAL A 939 6.81 48.56 -36.70
C VAL A 939 8.31 48.33 -36.76
N LEU A 940 8.77 47.23 -36.17
CA LEU A 940 10.15 46.75 -36.17
C LEU A 940 10.26 45.46 -36.97
N ASN A 941 11.36 45.31 -37.71
CA ASN A 941 11.76 44.01 -38.24
C ASN A 941 12.42 43.17 -37.14
N LYS A 942 12.07 41.89 -37.06
CA LYS A 942 12.80 40.94 -36.22
C LYS A 942 14.23 40.85 -36.73
N LYS A 943 15.21 41.26 -35.91
CA LYS A 943 16.62 41.01 -36.23
C LYS A 943 16.82 39.50 -36.38
N GLU A 944 17.28 39.06 -37.54
CA GLU A 944 17.69 37.68 -37.74
C GLU A 944 18.95 37.43 -36.90
N ASP A 945 18.80 36.65 -35.82
CA ASP A 945 19.92 35.90 -35.29
C ASP A 945 20.28 34.83 -36.32
N SER A 946 21.23 35.18 -37.18
CA SER A 946 21.86 34.26 -38.11
C SER A 946 22.64 33.19 -37.33
N LYS A 947 22.20 31.93 -37.46
CA LYS A 947 23.07 30.77 -37.25
C LYS A 947 22.81 29.71 -38.31
N LYS A 948 23.69 29.68 -39.31
CA LYS A 948 24.63 28.58 -39.56
C LYS A 948 25.31 28.81 -40.91
N ASP A 949 26.61 29.05 -40.87
CA ASP A 949 27.50 28.42 -41.83
C ASP A 949 28.59 27.64 -41.08
N LYS A 950 28.83 26.43 -41.58
CA LYS A 950 29.77 25.45 -41.08
C LYS A 950 31.19 25.77 -41.56
N ASN A 951 32.16 25.51 -40.68
CA ASN A 951 33.56 25.13 -40.94
C ASN A 951 34.36 25.89 -42.01
N ASN A 952 35.41 26.59 -41.56
CA ASN A 952 36.78 26.09 -41.74
C ASN A 952 37.82 26.91 -40.94
N ASN A 953 38.72 26.15 -40.31
CA ASN A 953 40.05 26.46 -39.79
C ASN A 953 40.64 27.85 -40.10
N LYS A 954 41.10 28.55 -39.05
CA LYS A 954 42.51 28.52 -38.63
C LYS A 954 42.72 29.36 -37.37
N GLU A 955 43.55 28.81 -36.49
CA GLU A 955 44.23 29.49 -35.40
C GLU A 955 44.91 30.77 -35.91
N ASP A 956 44.88 31.84 -35.12
CA ASP A 956 46.15 32.33 -34.57
C ASP A 956 46.00 33.25 -33.37
N LYS A 957 47.01 33.13 -32.52
CA LYS A 957 47.19 33.71 -31.19
C LYS A 957 47.43 35.22 -31.23
N ASN A 958 47.03 35.90 -30.15
CA ASN A 958 47.90 36.63 -29.20
C ASN A 958 47.24 37.91 -28.64
N ASN A 959 47.28 38.01 -27.30
CA ASN A 959 47.76 39.13 -26.45
C ASN A 959 47.33 40.57 -26.81
N ASN A 960 46.96 41.47 -25.90
CA ASN A 960 47.31 41.59 -24.49
C ASN A 960 46.38 42.63 -23.82
N ASN A 961 46.37 42.57 -22.49
CA ASN A 961 45.88 43.54 -21.51
C ASN A 961 46.01 45.03 -21.88
N VAL A 962 45.05 45.84 -21.42
CA VAL A 962 45.20 46.89 -20.39
C VAL A 962 43.90 47.72 -20.37
N VAL A 963 43.14 47.71 -19.27
CA VAL A 963 42.56 48.94 -18.70
C VAL A 963 42.47 48.79 -17.18
N ASN A 964 43.15 49.70 -16.49
CA ASN A 964 43.05 49.95 -15.06
C ASN A 964 42.51 51.38 -14.89
N ASN A 965 41.77 51.61 -13.80
CA ASN A 965 41.31 52.89 -13.24
C ASN A 965 40.19 53.67 -13.97
N LYS A 966 39.23 54.33 -13.31
CA LYS A 966 38.75 54.37 -11.91
C LYS A 966 37.53 55.32 -11.87
N LYS A 967 36.59 55.04 -10.95
CA LYS A 967 35.93 56.02 -10.02
C LYS A 967 34.83 56.92 -10.62
N LEU A 968 33.79 57.41 -9.93
CA LEU A 968 33.26 57.51 -8.54
C LEU A 968 31.77 57.94 -8.76
N LYS A 969 30.81 58.02 -7.83
CA LYS A 969 30.75 58.05 -6.36
C LYS A 969 29.28 57.81 -5.99
N ASN A 970 29.09 57.19 -4.84
CA ASN A 970 27.83 57.01 -4.14
C ASN A 970 27.81 57.97 -2.93
N THR A 971 26.68 58.59 -2.60
CA THR A 971 26.46 59.24 -1.28
C THR A 971 24.96 59.35 -0.93
N ASN A 972 24.56 58.54 0.07
CA ASN A 972 23.78 58.84 1.30
C ASN A 972 22.40 59.56 1.22
N LYS A 973 21.37 59.32 2.05
CA LYS A 973 21.12 58.51 3.29
C LYS A 973 19.61 58.62 3.66
N ASN A 974 19.13 57.70 4.53
CA ASN A 974 17.98 57.79 5.48
C ASN A 974 16.53 57.65 4.92
N ASN A 975 15.54 56.98 5.54
CA ASN A 975 15.36 56.34 6.85
C ASN A 975 14.18 55.32 6.81
N LEU A 976 14.30 54.21 7.57
CA LEU A 976 13.21 53.34 8.03
C LEU A 976 12.82 53.73 9.48
N PRO A 977 11.57 53.54 9.95
CA PRO A 977 11.26 53.52 11.37
C PRO A 977 11.44 52.12 11.98
N LYS A 978 12.03 52.07 13.18
CA LYS A 978 12.07 50.93 14.09
C LYS A 978 10.93 51.07 15.12
N THR A 979 10.33 49.95 15.53
CA THR A 979 9.84 49.78 16.90
C THR A 979 10.20 48.39 17.43
N ASN A 980 10.67 48.39 18.67
CA ASN A 980 11.21 47.26 19.42
C ASN A 980 10.11 46.42 20.08
N ILE A 981 10.49 45.17 20.33
CA ILE A 981 9.80 44.05 20.98
C ILE A 981 9.51 44.33 22.47
N SER A 982 8.39 43.82 22.98
CA SER A 982 8.24 43.38 24.37
C SER A 982 7.81 41.90 24.42
N ASN A 983 8.50 41.11 25.25
CA ASN A 983 8.27 39.68 25.48
C ASN A 983 7.26 39.46 26.61
N SER A 984 6.31 38.54 26.41
CA SER A 984 5.78 37.53 27.37
C SER A 984 4.71 36.73 26.60
N THR A 985 4.41 35.43 26.75
CA THR A 985 4.73 34.38 27.72
C THR A 985 4.39 33.02 27.06
N MET A 986 5.26 32.02 27.23
CA MET A 986 5.00 30.62 27.63
C MET A 986 3.84 29.80 26.98
N LEU A 987 4.17 28.73 26.23
CA LEU A 987 4.12 27.32 26.69
C LEU A 987 4.34 26.33 25.51
N LEU A 988 5.50 25.66 25.50
CA LEU A 988 5.80 24.44 24.73
C LEU A 988 5.98 23.31 25.76
N ALA A 989 5.27 22.19 25.60
CA ALA A 989 5.52 20.97 26.36
C ALA A 989 6.44 20.04 25.56
N ILE A 990 7.60 19.77 26.16
CA ILE A 990 8.67 18.87 25.74
C ILE A 990 8.42 17.50 26.38
N THR A 991 8.71 16.41 25.66
CA THR A 991 9.49 15.29 26.22
C THR A 991 10.30 14.61 25.12
N SER A 992 11.60 14.89 25.09
CA SER A 992 12.64 14.13 24.41
C SER A 992 13.57 13.51 25.44
N LEU A 993 13.94 12.25 25.22
CA LEU A 993 15.33 11.77 25.22
C LEU A 993 16.25 12.28 26.36
N ALA A 994 16.49 11.42 27.35
CA ALA A 994 17.63 11.53 28.25
C ALA A 994 18.35 10.19 28.32
N GLY A 995 19.67 10.19 28.13
CA GLY A 995 20.51 9.06 28.54
C GLY A 995 21.67 8.66 27.62
N PHE A 996 22.45 9.58 27.05
CA PHE A 996 23.83 9.27 26.66
C PHE A 996 24.67 10.54 26.69
N LEU A 997 25.44 10.72 27.77
CA LEU A 997 26.74 11.41 27.83
C LEU A 997 27.14 11.50 29.32
N TYR A 998 27.71 10.43 29.86
CA TYR A 998 28.62 10.55 30.99
C TYR A 998 29.75 9.53 30.89
N SER A 999 30.95 10.04 31.14
CA SER A 999 32.21 9.33 31.40
C SER A 999 33.03 8.81 30.21
N LYS A 1000 33.89 9.69 29.71
CA LYS A 1000 35.19 9.35 29.10
C LYS A 1000 36.28 10.09 29.88
N LYS A 1001 36.92 9.46 30.88
CA LYS A 1001 38.30 9.79 31.30
C LYS A 1001 38.88 8.79 32.31
N LYS A 1002 40.17 8.50 32.09
CA LYS A 1002 41.19 7.77 32.90
C LYS A 1002 41.23 6.25 32.66
N ASN A 1003 42.36 5.61 32.34
CA ASN A 1003 43.78 5.99 32.35
C ASN A 1003 44.58 5.02 31.45
N LYS A 1004 45.71 5.53 30.93
CA LYS A 1004 46.95 4.87 30.45
C LYS A 1004 46.88 3.68 29.51
#